data_AF-A0A836C0Q4-F1
#
_entry.id   AF-A0A836C0Q4-F1
#
_cell.length_a   1.000
_cell.length_b   1.000
_cell.length_c   1.000
_cell.angle_alpha   90.00
_cell.angle_beta   90.00
_cell.angle_gamma   90.00
#
_symmetry.space_group_name_H-M   'P 1'
#
loop_
_entity.id
_entity.type
_entity.pdbx_description
1 polymer ?
#
loop_
_entity_poly.entity_id
_entity_poly.type
_entity_poly.pdbx_seq_one_letter_code
_entity_poly.pdbx_strand_id
1 'polypeptide(L)'
;MAPAPDEPLRVGTLQVSALVDHVASVQRATLEKLVGPETAGSRRCTLPELQAILAAVGEFNSKAGGSASNVARALATGFGVNVQLVGTRGADEWGALYTSSMRRAGVDTDRMRVAHEGSTGRSAILTCDGERTMRTYMDPQVTTRASDLSASDFSGCAWVFLSAYCLYSEGLLQRAVDLAAEVGAKVVLDLASYEVVRTYHAQLLEVLAGGGVHFTICNEDEAAMLVKYSAEAAAAAAAAAPHDEALAAAAAGYPADSSLPAAVLRLLLRYCAGGVVTRGVLGCVAGMRRVASARSMRSTHSMRSARSGDWEGIGGKGGSDGGGKGAEGEGEREVLVAVPAVPGVGVVDTTGAGDHFTAGFMYALTQDLPLERCCEVACLAGASAVRVVGAELGAGDWKWFHARLHGDLAGDVVQESSAEEVAQELLGCYSLISRLGRGAVYFGSARLAHGSPYWERAIRLAERVALLLGSPVWTGGGPGMMRAASEGGLRAGVPVGGIRISREAGTNVLTMEDYLSAGSAFTCKYMPTRKVALTDAGARTYLEQRTGYLFLPGGLGTMDELFSILTLLQLGKLGSTLPVPLVIVNWDGFYDGLMTLLKAFDETGALHASEVRQVMVAETNDEVVEYLASFYDLPCPEREDLMTDDGDGVVPGGEEEEGAESSGSGAEGAGGGGGGGGAGGGIDGSPAEMAELAARLEQLARAEAAEAAAAAAAGGTATLPGSAAAGNGAGDGGTPHHGGLAGGKGPLAALAAEEGASGCGGGSGGSRGGDSGAGSRHRSRRGSVGGVVAAHAVSAEEVLHSLGGTPKKGQ
;
A
#
# COMPACT_ATOMS: atom_id res chain seq x y z
N MET A 1 -18.55 22.01 18.00
CA MET A 1 -19.67 21.49 17.18
C MET A 1 -19.11 20.28 16.47
N ALA A 2 -19.60 19.07 16.77
CA ALA A 2 -19.06 17.84 16.17
C ALA A 2 -19.12 17.93 14.63
N PRO A 3 -18.12 17.41 13.91
CA PRO A 3 -18.10 17.49 12.45
C PRO A 3 -19.38 16.88 11.88
N ALA A 4 -19.90 17.49 10.80
CA ALA A 4 -21.04 16.95 10.09
C ALA A 4 -20.68 15.54 9.56
N PRO A 5 -21.64 14.59 9.51
CA PRO A 5 -21.36 13.18 9.21
C PRO A 5 -20.73 12.91 7.82
N ASP A 6 -20.67 13.91 6.94
CA ASP A 6 -20.08 13.83 5.59
C ASP A 6 -18.80 14.68 5.41
N GLU A 7 -18.31 15.38 6.45
CA GLU A 7 -17.02 16.10 6.37
C GLU A 7 -15.86 15.15 6.64
N PRO A 8 -14.77 15.23 5.85
CA PRO A 8 -13.63 14.34 6.02
C PRO A 8 -12.97 14.58 7.38
N LEU A 9 -12.74 13.50 8.12
CA LEU A 9 -12.17 13.54 9.46
C LEU A 9 -10.87 14.34 9.48
N ARG A 10 -10.76 15.27 10.43
CA ARG A 10 -9.62 16.16 10.57
C ARG A 10 -8.95 16.03 11.93
N VAL A 11 -7.61 16.01 11.94
CA VAL A 11 -6.78 16.02 13.14
C VAL A 11 -6.08 17.36 13.27
N GLY A 12 -6.12 17.96 14.45
CA GLY A 12 -5.35 19.16 14.78
C GLY A 12 -4.04 18.78 15.47
N THR A 13 -2.95 19.47 15.18
CA THR A 13 -1.69 19.34 15.91
C THR A 13 -1.18 20.70 16.33
N LEU A 14 -0.55 20.79 17.52
CA LEU A 14 0.06 22.02 18.02
C LEU A 14 1.58 21.86 18.11
N GLN A 15 2.30 22.54 17.23
CA GLN A 15 3.74 22.70 17.30
C GLN A 15 4.07 24.08 17.88
N VAL A 16 4.57 24.09 19.13
CA VAL A 16 4.82 25.32 19.92
C VAL A 16 5.62 26.37 19.13
N SER A 17 6.71 25.94 18.52
CA SER A 17 7.55 26.72 17.63
C SER A 17 7.95 25.84 16.45
N ALA A 18 7.85 26.36 15.23
CA ALA A 18 8.40 25.71 14.05
C ALA A 18 9.89 25.42 14.27
N LEU A 19 10.29 24.19 13.97
CA LEU A 19 11.62 23.70 14.29
C LEU A 19 12.29 23.13 13.04
N VAL A 20 13.52 23.54 12.77
CA VAL A 20 14.37 22.94 11.73
C VAL A 20 15.45 22.11 12.39
N ASP A 21 15.51 20.84 12.02
CA ASP A 21 16.50 19.89 12.50
C ASP A 21 17.72 19.90 11.57
N HIS A 22 18.90 20.13 12.16
CA HIS A 22 20.21 20.05 11.53
C HIS A 22 20.88 18.75 11.98
N VAL A 23 20.84 17.73 11.13
CA VAL A 23 21.32 16.38 11.44
C VAL A 23 22.74 16.20 10.96
N ALA A 24 23.62 15.72 11.84
CA ALA A 24 25.00 15.45 11.51
C ALA A 24 25.57 14.24 12.26
N SER A 25 26.46 13.50 11.60
CA SER A 25 27.17 12.38 12.18
C SER A 25 28.52 12.81 12.74
N VAL A 26 28.77 12.47 14.00
CA VAL A 26 29.96 12.89 14.74
C VAL A 26 30.59 11.70 15.45
N GLN A 27 31.90 11.76 15.64
CA GLN A 27 32.62 10.79 16.48
C GLN A 27 32.36 11.06 17.97
N ARG A 28 32.39 10.02 18.81
CA ARG A 28 32.16 10.10 20.27
C ARG A 28 32.99 11.21 20.94
N ALA A 29 34.28 11.28 20.62
CA ALA A 29 35.17 12.29 21.17
C ALA A 29 34.80 13.73 20.76
N THR A 30 34.22 13.93 19.57
CA THR A 30 33.71 15.23 19.13
C THR A 30 32.39 15.53 19.84
N LEU A 31 31.49 14.55 19.95
CA LEU A 31 30.23 14.71 20.66
C LEU A 31 30.45 15.18 22.10
N GLU A 32 31.28 14.47 22.87
CA GLU A 32 31.58 14.80 24.28
C GLU A 32 32.21 16.20 24.43
N LYS A 33 33.04 16.62 23.48
CA LYS A 33 33.62 17.98 23.46
C LYS A 33 32.56 19.06 23.22
N LEU A 34 31.57 18.78 22.37
CA LEU A 34 30.54 19.74 21.99
C LEU A 34 29.42 19.86 23.02
N VAL A 35 29.03 18.74 23.63
CA VAL A 35 27.82 18.68 24.47
C VAL A 35 28.07 18.33 25.93
N GLY A 36 29.31 18.01 26.29
CA GLY A 36 29.70 17.56 27.63
C GLY A 36 29.40 16.07 27.87
N PRO A 37 29.43 15.62 29.13
CA PRO A 37 29.21 14.21 29.50
C PRO A 37 27.74 13.77 29.36
N GLU A 38 26.80 14.71 29.27
CA GLU A 38 25.38 14.44 29.05
C GLU A 38 25.11 14.23 27.55
N THR A 39 25.45 13.03 27.08
CA THR A 39 25.08 12.54 25.75
C THR A 39 23.71 11.85 25.80
N ALA A 40 23.06 11.76 24.64
CA ALA A 40 21.68 11.30 24.48
C ALA A 40 20.63 12.27 25.08
N GLY A 41 19.41 12.23 24.53
CA GLY A 41 18.29 13.06 24.99
C GLY A 41 18.23 14.46 24.37
N SER A 42 17.35 15.30 24.94
CA SER A 42 17.01 16.62 24.40
C SER A 42 17.21 17.71 25.43
N ARG A 43 18.02 18.71 25.10
CA ARG A 43 18.27 19.86 25.97
C ARG A 43 18.16 21.17 25.21
N ARG A 44 17.54 22.17 25.84
CA ARG A 44 17.54 23.54 25.31
C ARG A 44 18.95 24.14 25.37
N CYS A 45 19.33 24.82 24.31
CA CYS A 45 20.55 25.62 24.24
C CYS A 45 20.23 27.06 23.84
N THR A 46 21.20 27.92 24.03
CA THR A 46 21.18 29.30 23.52
C THR A 46 21.53 29.33 22.03
N LEU A 47 21.17 30.42 21.34
CA LEU A 47 21.53 30.59 19.94
C LEU A 47 23.05 30.56 19.70
N PRO A 48 23.89 31.23 20.50
CA PRO A 48 25.35 31.14 20.35
C PRO A 48 25.89 29.72 20.53
N GLU A 49 25.34 28.94 21.48
CA GLU A 49 25.73 27.53 21.66
C GLU A 49 25.35 26.68 20.44
N LEU A 50 24.13 26.84 19.92
CA LEU A 50 23.70 26.15 18.70
C LEU A 50 24.64 26.49 17.52
N GLN A 51 24.93 27.77 17.31
CA GLN A 51 25.81 28.22 16.23
C GLN A 51 27.23 27.67 16.39
N ALA A 52 27.76 27.63 17.61
CA ALA A 52 29.06 27.03 17.89
C ALA A 52 29.09 25.53 17.60
N ILE A 53 28.03 24.79 17.98
CA ILE A 53 27.90 23.36 17.67
C ILE A 53 27.87 23.15 16.16
N LEU A 54 27.00 23.84 15.43
CA LEU A 54 26.87 23.67 13.98
C LEU A 54 28.17 24.05 13.24
N ALA A 55 28.84 25.12 13.66
CA ALA A 55 30.12 25.52 13.10
C ALA A 55 31.22 24.47 13.33
N ALA A 56 31.24 23.82 14.50
CA ALA A 56 32.25 22.82 14.84
C ALA A 56 32.01 21.48 14.14
N VAL A 57 30.75 21.14 13.83
CA VAL A 57 30.40 19.93 13.10
C VAL A 57 30.64 20.07 11.60
N GLY A 58 30.51 21.30 11.06
CA GLY A 58 30.79 21.60 9.66
C GLY A 58 29.62 21.18 8.76
N GLU A 59 29.61 19.93 8.28
CA GLU A 59 28.59 19.43 7.36
C GLU A 59 27.38 18.85 8.10
N PHE A 60 26.18 19.30 7.73
CA PHE A 60 24.91 18.83 8.27
C PHE A 60 23.76 18.96 7.27
N ASN A 61 22.74 18.13 7.45
CA ASN A 61 21.52 18.15 6.64
C ASN A 61 20.38 18.83 7.40
N SER A 62 19.68 19.76 6.74
CA SER A 62 18.60 20.53 7.36
C SER A 62 17.23 20.08 6.87
N LYS A 63 16.29 19.83 7.79
CA LYS A 63 14.91 19.46 7.46
C LYS A 63 13.90 19.98 8.48
N ALA A 64 12.63 20.04 8.10
CA ALA A 64 11.57 20.38 9.05
C ALA A 64 11.43 19.29 10.11
N GLY A 65 11.52 19.69 11.38
CA GLY A 65 11.48 18.84 12.55
C GLY A 65 10.37 19.21 13.52
N GLY A 66 10.55 18.81 14.78
CA GLY A 66 9.59 19.01 15.85
C GLY A 66 8.57 17.87 15.95
N SER A 67 8.40 17.33 17.16
CA SER A 67 7.60 16.13 17.42
C SER A 67 6.17 16.22 16.88
N ALA A 68 5.41 17.27 17.21
CA ALA A 68 4.05 17.45 16.70
C ALA A 68 3.98 17.62 15.18
N SER A 69 5.04 18.17 14.58
CA SER A 69 5.16 18.30 13.12
C SER A 69 5.45 16.96 12.47
N ASN A 70 6.27 16.12 13.08
CA ASN A 70 6.56 14.77 12.62
C ASN A 70 5.32 13.89 12.69
N VAL A 71 4.55 13.96 13.79
CA VAL A 71 3.25 13.28 13.91
C VAL A 71 2.29 13.75 12.81
N ALA A 72 2.18 15.07 12.61
CA ALA A 72 1.32 15.66 11.57
C ALA A 72 1.71 15.19 10.17
N ARG A 73 3.02 15.20 9.87
CA ARG A 73 3.56 14.74 8.59
C ARG A 73 3.25 13.26 8.38
N ALA A 74 3.51 12.41 9.37
CA ALA A 74 3.24 10.98 9.27
C ALA A 74 1.75 10.67 9.06
N LEU A 75 0.86 11.35 9.78
CA LEU A 75 -0.60 11.24 9.59
C LEU A 75 -1.03 11.66 8.17
N ALA A 76 -0.48 12.75 7.64
CA ALA A 76 -0.83 13.23 6.31
C ALA A 76 -0.27 12.34 5.19
N THR A 77 1.04 12.05 5.20
CA THR A 77 1.70 11.33 4.11
C THR A 77 1.50 9.82 4.18
N GLY A 78 1.53 9.26 5.39
CA GLY A 78 1.48 7.82 5.62
C GLY A 78 0.09 7.27 5.83
N PHE A 79 -0.87 8.10 6.23
CA PHE A 79 -2.24 7.64 6.52
C PHE A 79 -3.32 8.40 5.74
N GLY A 80 -2.95 9.41 4.95
CA GLY A 80 -3.91 10.20 4.16
C GLY A 80 -4.90 10.99 5.03
N VAL A 81 -4.57 11.25 6.30
CA VAL A 81 -5.43 11.99 7.22
C VAL A 81 -5.31 13.48 6.93
N ASN A 82 -6.44 14.20 6.94
CA ASN A 82 -6.42 15.65 6.85
C ASN A 82 -5.91 16.22 8.18
N VAL A 83 -4.73 16.82 8.15
CA VAL A 83 -4.09 17.38 9.35
C VAL A 83 -3.97 18.90 9.23
N GLN A 84 -4.41 19.60 10.27
CA GLN A 84 -4.15 21.03 10.44
C GLN A 84 -3.09 21.26 11.50
N LEU A 85 -2.08 22.07 11.16
CA LEU A 85 -0.94 22.38 12.01
C LEU A 85 -1.05 23.81 12.54
N VAL A 86 -1.09 23.92 13.86
CA VAL A 86 -1.12 25.18 14.60
C VAL A 86 0.26 25.44 15.20
N GLY A 87 0.73 26.68 15.14
CA GLY A 87 2.00 27.05 15.73
C GLY A 87 2.46 28.44 15.28
N THR A 88 3.73 28.74 15.59
CA THR A 88 4.39 29.99 15.21
C THR A 88 5.73 29.70 14.53
N ARG A 89 6.01 30.42 13.44
CA ARG A 89 7.28 30.38 12.72
C ARG A 89 7.85 31.79 12.53
N GLY A 90 9.15 31.88 12.28
CA GLY A 90 9.80 33.14 11.95
C GLY A 90 9.50 33.58 10.52
N ALA A 91 9.61 34.87 10.27
CA ALA A 91 9.67 35.47 8.94
C ALA A 91 11.08 35.34 8.32
N ASP A 92 11.73 34.18 8.48
CA ASP A 92 13.07 33.87 8.01
C ASP A 92 13.08 32.69 7.02
N GLU A 93 14.25 32.40 6.44
CA GLU A 93 14.45 31.31 5.49
C GLU A 93 14.09 29.93 6.07
N TRP A 94 14.33 29.75 7.36
CA TRP A 94 14.03 28.52 8.09
C TRP A 94 12.52 28.32 8.26
N GLY A 95 11.78 29.38 8.56
CA GLY A 95 10.32 29.36 8.62
C GLY A 95 9.69 29.09 7.26
N ALA A 96 10.28 29.62 6.19
CA ALA A 96 9.88 29.33 4.81
C ALA A 96 10.16 27.87 4.41
N LEU A 97 11.34 27.35 4.75
CA LEU A 97 11.71 25.94 4.55
C LEU A 97 10.74 25.00 5.28
N TYR A 98 10.48 25.28 6.55
CA TYR A 98 9.57 24.52 7.40
C TYR A 98 8.17 24.45 6.79
N THR A 99 7.57 25.60 6.46
CA THR A 99 6.20 25.65 5.90
C THR A 99 6.12 24.94 4.56
N SER A 100 7.12 25.13 3.70
CA SER A 100 7.16 24.48 2.38
C SER A 100 7.27 22.96 2.51
N SER A 101 8.04 22.46 3.48
CA SER A 101 8.15 21.03 3.77
C SER A 101 6.84 20.44 4.27
N MET A 102 6.16 21.10 5.22
CA MET A 102 4.86 20.64 5.74
C MET A 102 3.76 20.66 4.68
N ARG A 103 3.70 21.70 3.83
CA ARG A 103 2.75 21.75 2.71
C ARG A 103 2.98 20.66 1.67
N ARG A 104 4.25 20.36 1.33
CA ARG A 104 4.58 19.24 0.42
C ARG A 104 4.16 17.89 0.99
N ALA A 105 4.13 17.76 2.32
CA ALA A 105 3.63 16.59 3.02
C ALA A 105 2.09 16.53 3.11
N GLY A 106 1.36 17.50 2.54
CA GLY A 106 -0.11 17.53 2.60
C GLY A 106 -0.68 18.06 3.91
N VAL A 107 0.14 18.66 4.78
CA VAL A 107 -0.31 19.26 6.04
C VAL A 107 -0.81 20.68 5.81
N ASP A 108 -2.02 20.98 6.31
CA ASP A 108 -2.57 22.34 6.31
C ASP A 108 -1.79 23.21 7.31
N THR A 109 -1.26 24.32 6.81
CA THR A 109 -0.38 25.24 7.55
C THR A 109 -0.98 26.63 7.65
N ASP A 110 -2.26 26.83 7.32
CA ASP A 110 -2.91 28.15 7.34
C ASP A 110 -3.00 28.73 8.76
N ARG A 111 -2.84 27.88 9.79
CA ARG A 111 -2.79 28.25 11.21
C ARG A 111 -1.37 28.38 11.76
N MET A 112 -0.35 28.30 10.91
CA MET A 112 1.02 28.64 11.27
C MET A 112 1.22 30.16 11.21
N ARG A 113 1.18 30.78 12.39
CA ARG A 113 1.39 32.23 12.57
C ARG A 113 2.82 32.61 12.21
N VAL A 114 3.00 33.83 11.73
CA VAL A 114 4.31 34.38 11.36
C VAL A 114 4.72 35.44 12.37
N ALA A 115 5.80 35.19 13.10
CA ALA A 115 6.48 36.18 13.92
C ALA A 115 7.50 36.93 13.04
N HIS A 116 7.38 38.26 12.99
CA HIS A 116 8.28 39.11 12.22
C HIS A 116 9.56 39.48 12.96
N GLU A 117 9.61 39.22 14.26
CA GLU A 117 10.78 39.40 15.12
C GLU A 117 11.23 38.04 15.67
N GLY A 118 12.54 37.87 15.84
CA GLY A 118 13.16 36.61 16.26
C GLY A 118 13.46 35.65 15.09
N SER A 119 13.93 34.44 15.42
CA SER A 119 14.27 33.40 14.45
C SER A 119 13.48 32.11 14.68
N THR A 120 13.15 31.41 13.59
CA THR A 120 12.57 30.06 13.64
C THR A 120 13.48 29.14 14.46
N GLY A 121 12.85 28.28 15.28
CA GLY A 121 13.56 27.33 16.12
C GLY A 121 14.46 26.41 15.31
N ARG A 122 15.59 26.03 15.89
CA ARG A 122 16.57 25.13 15.26
C ARG A 122 17.13 24.13 16.26
N SER A 123 17.33 22.90 15.81
CA SER A 123 17.86 21.81 16.63
C SER A 123 19.10 21.23 15.99
N ALA A 124 20.24 21.20 16.70
CA ALA A 124 21.36 20.37 16.29
C ALA A 124 21.10 18.93 16.76
N ILE A 125 21.02 18.01 15.81
CA ILE A 125 20.83 16.58 16.05
C ILE A 125 22.13 15.85 15.71
N LEU A 126 22.86 15.46 16.75
CA LEU A 126 24.16 14.81 16.63
C LEU A 126 24.01 13.29 16.77
N THR A 127 24.33 12.53 15.72
CA THR A 127 24.33 11.06 15.75
C THR A 127 25.71 10.51 16.10
N CYS A 128 25.78 9.59 17.05
CA CYS A 128 27.00 8.84 17.38
C CYS A 128 26.64 7.44 17.89
N ASP A 129 27.19 6.38 17.27
CA ASP A 129 26.97 4.98 17.67
C ASP A 129 25.49 4.56 17.88
N GLY A 130 24.59 5.08 17.04
CA GLY A 130 23.15 4.81 17.15
C GLY A 130 22.42 5.66 18.20
N GLU A 131 23.13 6.49 18.96
CA GLU A 131 22.55 7.46 19.90
C GLU A 131 22.41 8.85 19.26
N ARG A 132 21.42 9.62 19.72
CA ARG A 132 21.12 10.97 19.24
C ARG A 132 21.15 11.94 20.40
N THR A 133 21.95 13.00 20.27
CA THR A 133 21.97 14.12 21.21
C THR A 133 21.38 15.35 20.54
N MET A 134 20.31 15.89 21.13
CA MET A 134 19.63 17.08 20.60
C MET A 134 19.97 18.32 21.43
N ARG A 135 20.31 19.41 20.74
CA ARG A 135 20.51 20.73 21.32
C ARG A 135 19.62 21.72 20.59
N THR A 136 18.52 22.08 21.25
CA THR A 136 17.40 22.77 20.61
C THR A 136 17.35 24.22 21.08
N TYR A 137 17.50 25.14 20.14
CA TYR A 137 17.21 26.55 20.36
C TYR A 137 15.78 26.85 19.89
N MET A 138 15.01 27.47 20.78
CA MET A 138 13.69 28.04 20.46
C MET A 138 13.71 29.50 20.87
N ASP A 139 13.41 30.38 19.92
CA ASP A 139 13.29 31.80 20.19
C ASP A 139 11.97 32.09 20.93
N PRO A 140 12.00 32.70 22.12
CA PRO A 140 10.78 33.09 22.85
C PRO A 140 9.87 34.06 22.07
N GLN A 141 10.39 34.79 21.09
CA GLN A 141 9.61 35.65 20.20
C GLN A 141 8.86 34.86 19.12
N VAL A 142 9.38 33.69 18.76
CA VAL A 142 8.84 32.79 17.74
C VAL A 142 8.25 31.53 18.40
N THR A 143 7.54 31.72 19.49
CA THR A 143 6.92 30.65 20.29
C THR A 143 5.45 31.00 20.49
N THR A 144 4.56 30.05 20.22
CA THR A 144 3.12 30.20 20.43
C THR A 144 2.83 30.40 21.92
N ARG A 145 2.06 31.43 22.27
CA ARG A 145 1.62 31.70 23.64
C ARG A 145 0.18 31.25 23.85
N ALA A 146 -0.19 31.00 25.10
CA ALA A 146 -1.58 30.66 25.44
C ALA A 146 -2.58 31.72 24.94
N SER A 147 -2.22 33.00 24.99
CA SER A 147 -3.03 34.12 24.50
C SER A 147 -3.24 34.11 22.98
N ASP A 148 -2.36 33.45 22.23
CA ASP A 148 -2.41 33.43 20.78
C ASP A 148 -3.44 32.42 20.27
N LEU A 149 -3.82 31.43 21.10
CA LEU A 149 -4.74 30.37 20.74
C LEU A 149 -6.21 30.73 20.95
N SER A 150 -7.03 30.28 20.01
CA SER A 150 -8.48 30.45 19.97
C SER A 150 -9.17 29.15 19.58
N ALA A 151 -10.48 29.02 19.84
CA ALA A 151 -11.25 27.84 19.41
C ALA A 151 -11.21 27.64 17.88
N SER A 152 -11.04 28.72 17.12
CA SER A 152 -10.92 28.65 15.67
C SER A 152 -9.75 27.76 15.25
N ASP A 153 -8.64 27.77 16.00
CA ASP A 153 -7.41 27.01 15.74
C ASP A 153 -7.63 25.49 15.68
N PHE A 154 -8.66 24.97 16.36
CA PHE A 154 -9.05 23.54 16.36
C PHE A 154 -10.42 23.28 15.74
N SER A 155 -11.05 24.28 15.12
CA SER A 155 -12.37 24.13 14.50
C SER A 155 -12.39 23.03 13.45
N GLY A 156 -13.38 22.14 13.53
CA GLY A 156 -13.55 21.00 12.61
C GLY A 156 -12.69 19.78 12.94
N CYS A 157 -11.81 19.85 13.95
CA CYS A 157 -11.04 18.69 14.39
C CYS A 157 -11.89 17.71 15.21
N ALA A 158 -11.78 16.43 14.90
CA ALA A 158 -12.30 15.36 15.75
C ALA A 158 -11.30 14.99 16.87
N TRP A 159 -10.01 15.11 16.56
CA TRP A 159 -8.91 14.81 17.47
C TRP A 159 -7.86 15.92 17.43
N VAL A 160 -7.22 16.18 18.57
CA VAL A 160 -6.10 17.10 18.71
C VAL A 160 -4.91 16.36 19.33
N PHE A 161 -3.77 16.42 18.66
CA PHE A 161 -2.49 15.97 19.18
C PHE A 161 -1.76 17.11 19.88
N LEU A 162 -1.34 16.86 21.12
CA LEU A 162 -0.49 17.74 21.91
C LEU A 162 0.75 16.99 22.36
N SER A 163 1.90 17.66 22.33
CA SER A 163 3.13 17.18 22.96
C SER A 163 3.38 17.98 24.24
N ALA A 164 3.92 17.34 25.28
CA ALA A 164 4.28 18.02 26.53
C ALA A 164 5.35 19.12 26.35
N TYR A 165 6.01 19.21 25.19
CA TYR A 165 6.78 20.39 24.80
C TYR A 165 5.96 21.70 24.84
N CYS A 166 4.62 21.64 24.79
CA CYS A 166 3.75 22.78 25.05
C CYS A 166 4.01 23.46 26.40
N LEU A 167 4.55 22.74 27.39
CA LEU A 167 4.90 23.28 28.71
C LEU A 167 6.09 24.27 28.68
N TYR A 168 6.82 24.36 27.55
CA TYR A 168 7.81 25.41 27.36
C TYR A 168 7.21 26.82 27.21
N SER A 169 5.91 26.90 26.94
CA SER A 169 5.15 28.15 26.88
C SER A 169 4.12 28.14 28.00
N GLU A 170 4.18 29.16 28.86
CA GLU A 170 3.36 29.22 30.07
C GLU A 170 1.85 29.14 29.74
N GLY A 171 1.16 28.22 30.41
CA GLY A 171 -0.29 27.99 30.25
C GLY A 171 -0.72 27.40 28.91
N LEU A 172 0.19 27.19 27.95
CA LEU A 172 -0.18 26.78 26.58
C LEU A 172 -0.83 25.40 26.53
N LEU A 173 -0.26 24.42 27.26
CA LEU A 173 -0.79 23.05 27.26
C LEU A 173 -2.22 23.00 27.78
N GLN A 174 -2.50 23.59 28.95
CA GLN A 174 -3.85 23.66 29.51
C GLN A 174 -4.81 24.38 28.56
N ARG A 175 -4.39 25.54 28.03
CA ARG A 175 -5.22 26.31 27.10
C ARG A 175 -5.59 25.52 25.85
N ALA A 176 -4.66 24.74 25.31
CA ALA A 176 -4.92 23.89 24.14
C ALA A 176 -5.91 22.76 24.46
N VAL A 177 -5.82 22.14 25.65
CA VAL A 177 -6.80 21.14 26.12
C VAL A 177 -8.19 21.75 26.25
N ASP A 178 -8.30 22.93 26.88
CA ASP A 178 -9.58 23.62 27.06
C ASP A 178 -10.23 23.95 25.71
N LEU A 179 -9.44 24.43 24.75
CA LEU A 179 -9.92 24.78 23.41
C LEU A 179 -10.32 23.56 22.58
N ALA A 180 -9.61 22.44 22.73
CA ALA A 180 -10.01 21.18 22.11
C ALA A 180 -11.37 20.71 22.66
N ALA A 181 -11.57 20.81 23.98
CA ALA A 181 -12.86 20.52 24.60
C ALA A 181 -13.98 21.46 24.11
N GLU A 182 -13.71 22.76 23.96
CA GLU A 182 -14.66 23.76 23.47
C GLU A 182 -15.19 23.42 22.06
N VAL A 183 -14.33 22.93 21.17
CA VAL A 183 -14.74 22.52 19.82
C VAL A 183 -15.35 21.11 19.78
N GLY A 184 -15.18 20.32 20.84
CA GLY A 184 -15.64 18.94 20.96
C GLY A 184 -14.63 17.91 20.42
N ALA A 185 -13.36 18.29 20.30
CA ALA A 185 -12.28 17.40 19.88
C ALA A 185 -11.71 16.63 21.07
N LYS A 186 -11.34 15.37 20.83
CA LYS A 186 -10.65 14.53 21.82
C LYS A 186 -9.14 14.82 21.79
N VAL A 187 -8.45 14.66 22.92
CA VAL A 187 -7.02 15.00 23.03
C VAL A 187 -6.15 13.76 23.24
N VAL A 188 -5.10 13.64 22.43
CA VAL A 188 -3.97 12.72 22.66
C VAL A 188 -2.76 13.54 23.09
N LEU A 189 -2.21 13.22 24.26
CA LEU A 189 -1.04 13.89 24.84
C LEU A 189 0.18 12.95 24.86
N ASP A 190 1.26 13.35 24.20
CA ASP A 190 2.56 12.68 24.29
C ASP A 190 3.44 13.36 25.35
N LEU A 191 4.10 12.59 26.22
CA LEU A 191 4.91 13.14 27.33
C LEU A 191 6.27 13.73 26.89
N ALA A 192 6.59 13.64 25.60
CA ALA A 192 7.67 14.31 24.90
C ALA A 192 9.09 13.86 25.24
N SER A 193 9.50 14.02 26.50
CA SER A 193 10.83 13.60 26.97
C SER A 193 10.90 13.50 28.49
N TYR A 194 11.80 12.65 28.99
CA TYR A 194 12.01 12.50 30.43
C TYR A 194 12.46 13.81 31.10
N GLU A 195 13.18 14.70 30.38
CA GLU A 195 13.60 16.02 30.89
C GLU A 195 12.41 16.96 31.05
N VAL A 196 11.44 16.91 30.13
CA VAL A 196 10.19 17.69 30.23
C VAL A 196 9.39 17.20 31.43
N VAL A 197 9.18 15.89 31.57
CA VAL A 197 8.49 15.32 32.73
C VAL A 197 9.21 15.70 34.02
N ARG A 198 10.54 15.58 34.08
CA ARG A 198 11.34 15.99 35.26
C ARG A 198 11.08 17.43 35.65
N THR A 199 11.12 18.34 34.68
CA THR A 199 11.12 19.79 34.91
C THR A 199 9.73 20.31 35.19
N TYR A 200 8.71 19.77 34.51
CA TYR A 200 7.34 20.28 34.51
C TYR A 200 6.32 19.28 35.08
N HIS A 201 6.77 18.30 35.90
CA HIS A 201 5.88 17.27 36.46
C HIS A 201 4.66 17.85 37.18
N ALA A 202 4.82 18.95 37.92
CA ALA A 202 3.73 19.58 38.64
C ALA A 202 2.65 20.10 37.69
N GLN A 203 3.04 20.88 36.69
CA GLN A 203 2.13 21.40 35.67
C GLN A 203 1.51 20.29 34.81
N LEU A 204 2.29 19.25 34.49
CA LEU A 204 1.79 18.09 33.76
C LEU A 204 0.71 17.34 34.56
N LEU A 205 0.95 17.10 35.86
CA LEU A 205 -0.03 16.46 36.74
C LEU A 205 -1.27 17.33 36.92
N GLU A 206 -1.13 18.65 37.00
CA GLU A 206 -2.26 19.59 37.03
C GLU A 206 -3.12 19.49 35.75
N VAL A 207 -2.49 19.47 34.57
CA VAL A 207 -3.21 19.31 33.29
C VAL A 207 -3.94 17.97 33.22
N LEU A 208 -3.29 16.88 33.62
CA LEU A 208 -3.91 15.55 33.65
C LEU A 208 -5.09 15.53 34.64
N ALA A 209 -4.89 16.05 35.86
CA ALA A 209 -5.91 16.10 36.89
C ALA A 209 -7.09 17.03 36.55
N GLY A 210 -6.86 18.06 35.75
CA GLY A 210 -7.89 18.96 35.22
C GLY A 210 -8.88 18.28 34.27
N GLY A 211 -8.53 17.10 33.75
CA GLY A 211 -9.33 16.38 32.78
C GLY A 211 -9.22 16.93 31.36
N GLY A 212 -9.90 16.30 30.40
CA GLY A 212 -9.90 16.69 28.98
C GLY A 212 -8.87 15.97 28.11
N VAL A 213 -7.78 15.45 28.70
CA VAL A 213 -6.87 14.53 28.02
C VAL A 213 -7.50 13.14 27.93
N HIS A 214 -7.70 12.63 26.71
CA HIS A 214 -8.35 11.34 26.48
C HIS A 214 -7.36 10.19 26.52
N PHE A 215 -6.24 10.32 25.82
CA PHE A 215 -5.14 9.35 25.83
C PHE A 215 -3.82 10.04 26.15
N THR A 216 -2.98 9.36 26.94
CA THR A 216 -1.59 9.77 27.18
C THR A 216 -0.63 8.70 26.67
N ILE A 217 0.40 9.11 25.94
CA ILE A 217 1.45 8.23 25.41
C ILE A 217 2.79 8.62 26.02
N CYS A 218 3.57 7.63 26.45
CA CYS A 218 4.92 7.82 26.94
C CYS A 218 5.83 6.61 26.65
N ASN A 219 7.14 6.79 26.80
CA ASN A 219 8.10 5.68 26.89
C ASN A 219 8.42 5.29 28.35
N GLU A 220 9.24 4.26 28.55
CA GLU A 220 9.61 3.77 29.89
C GLU A 220 10.36 4.82 30.73
N ASP A 221 11.20 5.67 30.13
CA ASP A 221 11.95 6.70 30.85
C ASP A 221 11.03 7.83 31.35
N GLU A 222 10.14 8.30 30.48
CA GLU A 222 9.10 9.27 30.83
C GLU A 222 8.14 8.71 31.89
N ALA A 223 7.75 7.44 31.75
CA ALA A 223 6.91 6.75 32.72
C ALA A 223 7.57 6.65 34.10
N ALA A 224 8.85 6.30 34.15
CA ALA A 224 9.62 6.25 35.40
C ALA A 224 9.64 7.60 36.10
N MET A 225 9.86 8.68 35.34
CA MET A 225 9.87 10.03 35.86
C MET A 225 8.49 10.47 36.36
N LEU A 226 7.43 10.18 35.61
CA LEU A 226 6.06 10.53 36.01
C LEU A 226 5.66 9.81 37.31
N VAL A 227 5.96 8.51 37.44
CA VAL A 227 5.68 7.73 38.65
C VAL A 227 6.46 8.28 39.85
N LYS A 228 7.75 8.57 39.68
CA LYS A 228 8.60 9.14 40.73
C LYS A 228 8.00 10.42 41.29
N TYR A 229 7.70 11.40 40.44
CA TYR A 229 7.19 12.69 40.87
C TYR A 229 5.73 12.65 41.33
N SER A 230 4.92 11.73 40.80
CA SER A 230 3.58 11.50 41.34
C SER A 230 3.61 10.92 42.74
N ALA A 231 4.56 10.02 43.05
CA ALA A 231 4.71 9.47 44.39
C ALA A 231 5.21 10.52 45.38
N GLU A 232 6.15 11.37 44.96
CA GLU A 232 6.60 12.53 45.74
C GLU A 232 5.45 13.52 46.01
N ALA A 233 4.62 13.81 45.00
CA ALA A 233 3.43 14.64 45.15
C ALA A 233 2.38 14.01 46.09
N ALA A 234 2.13 12.71 45.99
CA ALA A 234 1.23 11.99 46.87
C ALA A 234 1.75 11.95 48.32
N ALA A 235 3.05 11.74 48.52
CA ALA A 235 3.69 11.78 49.84
C ALA A 235 3.66 13.19 50.45
N ALA A 236 3.87 14.24 49.65
CA ALA A 236 3.74 15.63 50.07
C ALA A 236 2.28 15.99 50.44
N ALA A 237 1.29 15.47 49.71
CA ALA A 237 -0.13 15.64 50.01
C ALA A 237 -0.58 14.85 51.25
N ALA A 238 -0.05 13.64 51.46
CA ALA A 238 -0.34 12.81 52.65
C ALA A 238 0.23 13.41 53.95
N ALA A 239 1.28 14.24 53.86
CA ALA A 239 1.75 15.05 54.99
C ALA A 239 0.75 16.16 55.40
N ALA A 240 -0.29 16.42 54.60
CA ALA A 240 -1.30 17.45 54.83
C ALA A 240 -2.71 16.92 55.21
N ALA A 241 -3.00 15.61 55.12
CA ALA A 241 -4.23 15.01 55.66
C ALA A 241 -4.14 13.46 55.74
N PRO A 242 -4.71 12.82 56.78
CA PRO A 242 -4.64 11.38 56.95
C PRO A 242 -5.85 10.71 56.29
N HIS A 243 -5.67 10.05 55.15
CA HIS A 243 -6.40 8.84 54.73
C HIS A 243 -5.90 8.39 53.35
N ASP A 244 -5.05 7.36 53.30
CA ASP A 244 -5.17 6.27 52.31
C ASP A 244 -4.11 5.17 52.55
N GLU A 245 -4.44 4.20 53.41
CA GLU A 245 -3.62 2.99 53.61
C GLU A 245 -3.69 2.01 52.40
N ALA A 246 -4.61 2.24 51.45
CA ALA A 246 -4.73 1.44 50.23
C ALA A 246 -3.61 1.71 49.20
N LEU A 247 -3.02 2.92 49.21
CA LEU A 247 -1.93 3.29 48.29
C LEU A 247 -0.59 2.66 48.69
N ALA A 248 -0.32 2.52 49.98
CA ALA A 248 0.94 2.00 50.51
C ALA A 248 1.08 0.47 50.35
N ALA A 249 -0.03 -0.27 50.48
CA ALA A 249 -0.02 -1.73 50.34
C ALA A 249 0.15 -2.19 48.87
N ALA A 250 -0.25 -1.37 47.89
CA ALA A 250 -0.12 -1.70 46.47
C ALA A 250 1.33 -1.57 45.95
N ALA A 251 2.18 -0.80 46.62
CA ALA A 251 3.55 -0.52 46.22
C ALA A 251 4.57 -1.58 46.72
N ALA A 252 4.21 -2.41 47.71
CA ALA A 252 5.16 -3.27 48.42
C ALA A 252 5.25 -4.72 47.90
N GLY A 253 4.63 -5.07 46.78
CA GLY A 253 4.38 -6.48 46.43
C GLY A 253 4.55 -6.91 44.97
N TYR A 254 5.42 -6.28 44.16
CA TYR A 254 5.58 -6.71 42.76
C TYR A 254 7.04 -6.94 42.29
N PRO A 255 7.29 -7.96 41.43
CA PRO A 255 8.64 -8.38 41.04
C PRO A 255 9.26 -7.49 39.96
N ALA A 256 10.59 -7.55 39.86
CA ALA A 256 11.44 -6.56 39.19
C ALA A 256 11.55 -6.64 37.65
N ASP A 257 10.56 -7.17 36.92
CA ASP A 257 10.64 -7.22 35.43
C ASP A 257 9.33 -6.90 34.68
N SER A 258 8.32 -6.32 35.37
CA SER A 258 7.04 -5.92 34.76
C SER A 258 6.24 -4.83 35.51
N SER A 259 6.80 -4.20 36.55
CA SER A 259 6.03 -3.37 37.49
C SER A 259 5.78 -1.91 37.03
N LEU A 260 6.73 -1.30 36.31
CA LEU A 260 6.66 0.10 35.92
C LEU A 260 5.49 0.42 34.94
N PRO A 261 5.29 -0.34 33.85
CA PRO A 261 4.22 -0.03 32.91
C PRO A 261 2.82 -0.18 33.54
N ALA A 262 2.63 -1.14 34.43
CA ALA A 262 1.36 -1.29 35.16
C ALA A 262 1.12 -0.13 36.15
N ALA A 263 2.17 0.32 36.85
CA ALA A 263 2.09 1.44 37.79
C ALA A 263 1.72 2.75 37.08
N VAL A 264 2.37 3.05 35.95
CA VAL A 264 2.07 4.27 35.18
C VAL A 264 0.70 4.18 34.51
N LEU A 265 0.28 3.02 33.99
CA LEU A 265 -1.06 2.87 33.42
C LEU A 265 -2.14 3.12 34.47
N ARG A 266 -2.00 2.59 35.68
CA ARG A 266 -2.94 2.90 36.79
C ARG A 266 -2.95 4.38 37.13
N LEU A 267 -1.80 5.04 37.13
CA LEU A 267 -1.72 6.48 37.36
C LEU A 267 -2.46 7.26 36.25
N LEU A 268 -2.19 6.93 34.99
CA LEU A 268 -2.80 7.59 33.84
C LEU A 268 -4.31 7.36 33.79
N LEU A 269 -4.78 6.14 34.07
CA LEU A 269 -6.21 5.80 34.06
C LEU A 269 -7.02 6.48 35.18
N ARG A 270 -6.37 7.04 36.22
CA ARG A 270 -7.06 7.93 37.18
C ARG A 270 -7.55 9.21 36.52
N TYR A 271 -6.80 9.71 35.52
CA TYR A 271 -7.00 11.03 34.94
C TYR A 271 -7.54 10.96 33.50
N CYS A 272 -7.07 9.99 32.72
CA CYS A 272 -7.34 9.84 31.28
C CYS A 272 -8.30 8.67 31.01
N ALA A 273 -8.91 8.65 29.82
CA ALA A 273 -9.71 7.50 29.39
C ALA A 273 -8.81 6.29 29.06
N GLY A 274 -7.61 6.53 28.54
CA GLY A 274 -6.60 5.52 28.29
C GLY A 274 -5.16 6.02 28.38
N GLY A 275 -4.22 5.08 28.38
CA GLY A 275 -2.79 5.35 28.42
C GLY A 275 -2.00 4.30 27.65
N VAL A 276 -0.85 4.68 27.10
CA VAL A 276 0.05 3.82 26.33
C VAL A 276 1.49 4.04 26.77
N VAL A 277 2.21 2.94 27.01
CA VAL A 277 3.63 2.94 27.37
C VAL A 277 4.40 2.15 26.31
N THR A 278 5.26 2.83 25.57
CA THR A 278 6.17 2.22 24.60
C THR A 278 7.43 1.69 25.28
N ARG A 279 7.93 0.55 24.81
CA ARG A 279 9.02 -0.23 25.43
C ARG A 279 10.09 -0.62 24.42
N GLY A 280 10.34 0.26 23.44
CA GLY A 280 11.32 0.03 22.37
C GLY A 280 11.13 -1.32 21.67
N VAL A 281 12.18 -2.16 21.72
CA VAL A 281 12.20 -3.50 21.10
C VAL A 281 11.22 -4.51 21.73
N LEU A 282 10.60 -4.18 22.86
CA LEU A 282 9.61 -5.03 23.51
C LEU A 282 8.18 -4.74 23.04
N GLY A 283 7.95 -3.62 22.33
CA GLY A 283 6.64 -3.21 21.84
C GLY A 283 5.99 -2.16 22.72
N CYS A 284 4.72 -2.34 23.08
CA CYS A 284 4.02 -1.43 23.98
C CYS A 284 3.01 -2.15 24.89
N VAL A 285 2.62 -1.46 25.95
CA VAL A 285 1.44 -1.84 26.75
C VAL A 285 0.47 -0.67 26.80
N ALA A 286 -0.82 -0.95 26.80
CA ALA A 286 -1.85 0.08 26.88
C ALA A 286 -2.99 -0.34 27.80
N GLY A 287 -3.68 0.67 28.33
CA GLY A 287 -4.86 0.51 29.16
C GLY A 287 -5.96 1.47 28.79
N MET A 288 -7.22 1.07 28.99
CA MET A 288 -8.40 1.92 28.81
C MET A 288 -9.51 1.57 29.81
N ARG A 289 -10.24 2.57 30.31
CA ARG A 289 -11.43 2.36 31.14
C ARG A 289 -12.63 1.95 30.28
N ARG A 290 -13.32 0.86 30.65
CA ARG A 290 -14.57 0.44 29.99
C ARG A 290 -15.75 1.10 30.69
N VAL A 291 -16.49 1.93 29.96
CA VAL A 291 -17.76 2.48 30.47
C VAL A 291 -18.80 1.36 30.47
N ALA A 292 -19.43 1.09 31.62
CA ALA A 292 -20.50 0.11 31.70
C ALA A 292 -21.69 0.57 30.85
N SER A 293 -22.06 -0.20 29.82
CA SER A 293 -23.26 0.08 29.02
C SER A 293 -24.50 -0.07 29.91
N ALA A 294 -25.32 0.97 30.01
CA ALA A 294 -26.63 0.86 30.64
C ALA A 294 -27.47 -0.21 29.90
N ARG A 295 -27.81 -1.30 30.61
CA ARG A 295 -28.53 -2.47 30.07
C ARG A 295 -29.92 -2.10 29.53
N SER A 296 -30.17 -2.51 28.28
CA SER A 296 -31.29 -3.35 27.84
C SER A 296 -32.56 -3.37 28.72
N MET A 297 -33.65 -2.76 28.22
CA MET A 297 -35.02 -3.09 28.62
C MET A 297 -36.03 -2.83 27.46
N ARG A 298 -36.35 -3.90 26.69
CA ARG A 298 -37.59 -4.22 25.91
C ARG A 298 -38.02 -3.22 24.79
N SER A 299 -38.60 -3.58 23.63
CA SER A 299 -39.31 -4.77 23.14
C SER A 299 -39.37 -4.81 21.60
N THR A 300 -39.18 -6.01 21.03
CA THR A 300 -39.80 -6.61 19.81
C THR A 300 -39.96 -5.80 18.50
N HIS A 301 -39.46 -6.43 17.42
CA HIS A 301 -39.67 -6.22 15.96
C HIS A 301 -38.68 -5.30 15.21
N SER A 302 -37.55 -5.88 14.79
CA SER A 302 -36.99 -5.82 13.42
C SER A 302 -35.53 -6.29 13.47
N MET A 303 -35.25 -7.51 13.03
CA MET A 303 -33.87 -8.00 12.89
C MET A 303 -33.18 -7.29 11.71
N ARG A 304 -32.41 -6.25 12.02
CA ARG A 304 -31.20 -5.88 11.27
C ARG A 304 -30.02 -5.93 12.25
N SER A 305 -28.91 -6.49 11.79
CA SER A 305 -27.75 -6.88 12.59
C SER A 305 -27.26 -5.77 13.51
N ALA A 306 -27.14 -6.11 14.80
CA ALA A 306 -26.44 -5.31 15.79
C ALA A 306 -24.99 -5.11 15.35
N ARG A 307 -24.60 -3.85 15.10
CA ARG A 307 -23.20 -3.43 15.08
C ARG A 307 -22.74 -3.35 16.54
N SER A 308 -21.66 -4.04 16.87
CA SER A 308 -21.06 -4.05 18.20
C SER A 308 -20.08 -2.89 18.36
N GLY A 309 -20.24 -2.11 19.44
CA GLY A 309 -19.26 -1.13 19.91
C GLY A 309 -19.78 0.31 19.98
N ASP A 310 -20.90 0.54 20.68
CA ASP A 310 -21.42 1.90 20.85
C ASP A 310 -20.50 2.74 21.76
N TRP A 311 -19.84 3.73 21.15
CA TRP A 311 -19.24 4.89 21.80
C TRP A 311 -20.36 5.89 22.11
N GLU A 312 -20.88 5.91 23.35
CA GLU A 312 -21.78 6.99 23.79
C GLU A 312 -21.03 8.06 24.58
N GLY A 313 -21.32 9.31 24.24
CA GLY A 313 -20.56 10.49 24.61
C GLY A 313 -20.52 10.78 26.11
N ILE A 314 -19.33 11.20 26.56
CA ILE A 314 -19.15 11.91 27.83
C ILE A 314 -19.68 13.34 27.63
N GLY A 315 -21.00 13.49 27.74
CA GLY A 315 -21.67 14.79 27.83
C GLY A 315 -21.94 15.10 29.30
N GLY A 316 -21.17 16.02 29.87
CA GLY A 316 -21.40 16.49 31.23
C GLY A 316 -22.76 17.17 31.37
N LYS A 317 -23.52 16.82 32.41
CA LYS A 317 -24.49 17.73 33.05
C LYS A 317 -24.54 17.45 34.55
N GLY A 318 -24.23 18.50 35.31
CA GLY A 318 -24.57 18.58 36.73
C GLY A 318 -26.10 18.65 36.91
N GLY A 319 -26.56 18.00 37.97
CA GLY A 319 -27.94 18.04 38.43
C GLY A 319 -28.05 17.30 39.75
N SER A 320 -28.25 18.06 40.83
CA SER A 320 -28.62 17.57 42.15
C SER A 320 -29.96 16.83 42.09
N ASP A 321 -30.07 15.63 42.66
CA ASP A 321 -31.17 15.27 43.56
C ASP A 321 -30.93 13.91 44.23
N GLY A 322 -31.35 13.81 45.49
CA GLY A 322 -30.83 12.84 46.44
C GLY A 322 -31.58 11.53 46.60
N GLY A 323 -30.96 10.66 47.41
CA GLY A 323 -31.62 9.69 48.28
C GLY A 323 -32.08 8.38 47.66
N GLY A 324 -31.23 7.35 47.74
CA GLY A 324 -31.64 5.95 47.53
C GLY A 324 -30.49 4.99 47.83
N LYS A 325 -30.51 4.36 49.01
CA LYS A 325 -29.54 3.36 49.46
C LYS A 325 -29.60 2.09 48.61
N GLY A 326 -28.42 1.56 48.29
CA GLY A 326 -28.19 0.11 48.14
C GLY A 326 -28.20 -0.44 46.72
N ALA A 327 -27.09 -0.28 46.00
CA ALA A 327 -26.65 -1.24 45.00
C ALA A 327 -25.11 -1.27 45.03
N GLU A 328 -24.54 -2.39 45.45
CA GLU A 328 -23.10 -2.65 45.38
C GLU A 328 -22.65 -2.57 43.92
N GLY A 329 -21.62 -1.77 43.66
CA GLY A 329 -21.23 -1.33 42.32
C GLY A 329 -20.76 -2.47 41.40
N GLU A 330 -21.35 -2.55 40.21
CA GLU A 330 -20.75 -3.25 39.08
C GLU A 330 -19.52 -2.42 38.62
N GLY A 331 -18.33 -2.85 39.05
CA GLY A 331 -17.08 -2.09 38.87
C GLY A 331 -16.70 -1.82 37.42
N GLU A 332 -16.16 -0.62 37.18
CA GLU A 332 -15.44 -0.27 35.95
C GLU A 332 -14.39 -1.36 35.64
N ARG A 333 -14.51 -2.01 34.48
CA ARG A 333 -13.49 -2.97 34.05
C ARG A 333 -12.45 -2.23 33.23
N GLU A 334 -11.19 -2.30 33.63
CA GLU A 334 -10.06 -1.85 32.81
C GLU A 334 -9.77 -2.89 31.72
N VAL A 335 -9.52 -2.43 30.50
CA VAL A 335 -8.97 -3.23 29.40
C VAL A 335 -7.47 -2.96 29.37
N LEU A 336 -6.66 -4.01 29.48
CA LEU A 336 -5.20 -3.94 29.37
C LEU A 336 -4.76 -4.78 28.19
N VAL A 337 -3.88 -4.24 27.35
CA VAL A 337 -3.31 -4.92 26.18
C VAL A 337 -1.79 -4.79 26.21
N ALA A 338 -1.11 -5.80 25.69
CA ALA A 338 0.32 -5.80 25.48
C ALA A 338 0.59 -6.28 24.06
N VAL A 339 1.23 -5.44 23.25
CA VAL A 339 1.52 -5.72 21.85
C VAL A 339 3.03 -5.77 21.67
N PRO A 340 3.59 -6.87 21.16
CA PRO A 340 5.03 -7.00 20.95
C PRO A 340 5.52 -6.07 19.82
N ALA A 341 6.82 -5.76 19.82
CA ALA A 341 7.43 -5.06 18.70
C ALA A 341 7.37 -5.92 17.42
N VAL A 342 7.37 -5.26 16.25
CA VAL A 342 7.37 -5.96 14.97
C VAL A 342 8.67 -6.75 14.79
N PRO A 343 8.60 -8.08 14.58
CA PRO A 343 9.80 -8.92 14.50
C PRO A 343 10.57 -8.69 13.19
N GLY A 344 11.87 -8.97 13.22
CA GLY A 344 12.72 -8.97 12.02
C GLY A 344 13.01 -7.58 11.43
N VAL A 345 12.87 -6.52 12.22
CA VAL A 345 13.16 -5.15 11.81
C VAL A 345 14.62 -4.81 12.10
N GLY A 346 15.39 -4.51 11.06
CA GLY A 346 16.74 -3.96 11.21
C GLY A 346 16.67 -2.50 11.67
N VAL A 347 17.14 -2.21 12.89
CA VAL A 347 17.17 -0.86 13.45
C VAL A 347 18.36 -0.09 12.88
N VAL A 348 18.07 1.00 12.19
CA VAL A 348 19.05 1.94 11.62
C VAL A 348 19.16 3.20 12.48
N ASP A 349 18.03 3.78 12.89
CA ASP A 349 17.98 5.01 13.69
C ASP A 349 16.62 5.09 14.41
N THR A 350 16.60 5.31 15.73
CA THR A 350 15.35 5.35 16.52
C THR A 350 14.60 6.68 16.44
N THR A 351 15.11 7.65 15.69
CA THR A 351 14.53 9.00 15.65
C THR A 351 13.14 9.03 15.02
N GLY A 352 12.21 9.64 15.74
CA GLY A 352 10.82 9.74 15.29
C GLY A 352 10.07 8.43 15.40
N ALA A 353 10.64 7.37 15.99
CA ALA A 353 9.91 6.13 16.24
C ALA A 353 8.69 6.36 17.14
N GLY A 354 8.84 7.17 18.20
CA GLY A 354 7.73 7.62 19.04
C GLY A 354 6.72 8.47 18.27
N ASP A 355 7.18 9.44 17.47
CA ASP A 355 6.28 10.30 16.66
C ASP A 355 5.46 9.46 15.66
N HIS A 356 6.07 8.50 14.96
CA HIS A 356 5.35 7.63 14.03
C HIS A 356 4.46 6.62 14.75
N PHE A 357 4.88 6.11 15.90
CA PHE A 357 4.03 5.29 16.76
C PHE A 357 2.76 6.05 17.14
N THR A 358 2.92 7.29 17.62
CA THR A 358 1.81 8.17 17.99
C THR A 358 0.91 8.48 16.80
N ALA A 359 1.47 8.74 15.61
CA ALA A 359 0.70 8.92 14.39
C ALA A 359 -0.14 7.67 14.04
N GLY A 360 0.45 6.48 14.09
CA GLY A 360 -0.26 5.22 13.85
C GLY A 360 -1.36 4.95 14.87
N PHE A 361 -1.09 5.21 16.15
CA PHE A 361 -2.08 5.10 17.23
C PHE A 361 -3.26 6.03 17.00
N MET A 362 -2.99 7.30 16.68
CA MET A 362 -4.02 8.29 16.39
C MET A 362 -4.84 7.93 15.16
N TYR A 363 -4.20 7.51 14.07
CA TYR A 363 -4.91 7.02 12.88
C TYR A 363 -5.89 5.90 13.26
N ALA A 364 -5.43 4.87 13.98
CA ALA A 364 -6.28 3.76 14.38
C ALA A 364 -7.44 4.19 15.31
N LEU A 365 -7.20 5.15 16.21
CA LEU A 365 -8.26 5.77 17.02
C LEU A 365 -9.30 6.50 16.15
N THR A 366 -8.88 7.14 15.06
CA THR A 366 -9.80 7.84 14.16
C THR A 366 -10.65 6.88 13.32
N GLN A 367 -10.23 5.63 13.21
CA GLN A 367 -10.96 4.54 12.57
C GLN A 367 -11.81 3.72 13.57
N ASP A 368 -11.92 4.18 14.82
CA ASP A 368 -12.63 3.51 15.92
C ASP A 368 -12.22 2.03 16.12
N LEU A 369 -10.93 1.72 15.91
CA LEU A 369 -10.40 0.36 16.07
C LEU A 369 -10.27 -0.04 17.56
N PRO A 370 -10.31 -1.35 17.89
CA PRO A 370 -10.03 -1.83 19.24
C PRO A 370 -8.64 -1.42 19.75
N LEU A 371 -8.49 -1.22 21.06
CA LEU A 371 -7.24 -0.75 21.68
C LEU A 371 -6.01 -1.58 21.28
N GLU A 372 -6.14 -2.91 21.26
CA GLU A 372 -5.08 -3.82 20.81
C GLU A 372 -4.65 -3.51 19.38
N ARG A 373 -5.62 -3.32 18.48
CA ARG A 373 -5.35 -2.99 17.08
C ARG A 373 -4.73 -1.61 16.94
N CYS A 374 -5.14 -0.63 17.75
CA CYS A 374 -4.48 0.67 17.79
C CYS A 374 -2.99 0.54 18.14
N CYS A 375 -2.67 -0.31 19.12
CA CYS A 375 -1.30 -0.61 19.50
C CYS A 375 -0.50 -1.34 18.40
N GLU A 376 -1.11 -2.28 17.68
CA GLU A 376 -0.47 -2.98 16.55
C GLU A 376 -0.09 -2.02 15.41
N VAL A 377 -1.03 -1.17 14.99
CA VAL A 377 -0.80 -0.15 13.96
C VAL A 377 0.28 0.83 14.40
N ALA A 378 0.26 1.24 15.67
CA ALA A 378 1.27 2.11 16.26
C ALA A 378 2.66 1.46 16.28
N CYS A 379 2.77 0.21 16.75
CA CYS A 379 4.02 -0.56 16.74
C CYS A 379 4.58 -0.69 15.32
N LEU A 380 3.72 -0.92 14.33
CA LEU A 380 4.13 -1.03 12.92
C LEU A 380 4.63 0.30 12.34
N ALA A 381 3.97 1.41 12.67
CA ALA A 381 4.38 2.74 12.23
C ALA A 381 5.74 3.13 12.85
N GLY A 382 5.92 2.88 14.15
CA GLY A 382 7.20 3.04 14.83
C GLY A 382 8.29 2.15 14.23
N ALA A 383 7.97 0.89 13.91
CA ALA A 383 8.88 -0.04 13.27
C ALA A 383 9.30 0.38 11.85
N SER A 384 8.47 1.16 11.16
CA SER A 384 8.83 1.72 9.85
C SER A 384 9.86 2.83 10.02
N ALA A 385 9.63 3.73 10.98
CA ALA A 385 10.53 4.83 11.31
C ALA A 385 11.95 4.36 11.64
N VAL A 386 12.09 3.25 12.38
CA VAL A 386 13.42 2.79 12.81
C VAL A 386 14.31 2.28 11.69
N ARG A 387 13.77 2.07 10.48
CA ARG A 387 14.48 1.50 9.31
C ARG A 387 15.27 2.55 8.52
N VAL A 388 15.10 3.83 8.83
CA VAL A 388 15.67 4.94 8.07
C VAL A 388 16.31 5.98 8.98
N VAL A 389 17.23 6.78 8.44
CA VAL A 389 17.87 7.86 9.20
C VAL A 389 16.95 9.07 9.32
N GLY A 390 16.53 9.37 10.56
CA GLY A 390 15.68 10.49 10.95
C GLY A 390 14.19 10.24 10.83
N ALA A 391 13.40 11.24 11.23
CA ALA A 391 11.95 11.12 11.35
C ALA A 391 11.16 11.32 10.03
N GLU A 392 11.74 10.98 8.88
CA GLU A 392 11.05 11.11 7.58
C GLU A 392 11.19 9.83 6.77
N LEU A 393 10.04 9.21 6.47
CA LEU A 393 9.96 7.97 5.71
C LEU A 393 9.86 8.23 4.22
N GLY A 394 10.62 7.46 3.44
CA GLY A 394 10.54 7.49 1.98
C GLY A 394 9.37 6.66 1.45
N ALA A 395 9.10 6.77 0.15
CA ALA A 395 8.03 6.00 -0.50
C ALA A 395 8.20 4.48 -0.34
N GLY A 396 9.44 3.98 -0.32
CA GLY A 396 9.74 2.56 -0.09
C GLY A 396 9.36 2.08 1.32
N ASP A 397 9.59 2.91 2.34
CA ASP A 397 9.27 2.56 3.73
C ASP A 397 7.77 2.68 4.00
N TRP A 398 7.10 3.67 3.42
CA TRP A 398 5.64 3.71 3.41
C TRP A 398 5.06 2.50 2.68
N LYS A 399 5.64 2.07 1.57
CA LYS A 399 5.23 0.82 0.92
C LYS A 399 5.43 -0.40 1.82
N TRP A 400 6.54 -0.47 2.56
CA TRP A 400 6.79 -1.54 3.54
C TRP A 400 5.76 -1.52 4.68
N PHE A 401 5.43 -0.32 5.18
CA PHE A 401 4.41 -0.07 6.19
C PHE A 401 3.04 -0.52 5.70
N HIS A 402 2.58 -0.01 4.56
CA HIS A 402 1.26 -0.32 4.00
C HIS A 402 1.10 -1.81 3.70
N ALA A 403 2.12 -2.46 3.13
CA ALA A 403 2.08 -3.90 2.88
C ALA A 403 1.83 -4.73 4.16
N ARG A 404 2.27 -4.24 5.33
CA ARG A 404 2.05 -4.89 6.63
C ARG A 404 0.77 -4.42 7.32
N LEU A 405 0.43 -3.13 7.22
CA LEU A 405 -0.78 -2.56 7.81
C LEU A 405 -2.03 -3.25 7.23
N HIS A 406 -2.03 -3.41 5.91
CA HIS A 406 -3.06 -4.11 5.14
C HIS A 406 -2.89 -5.64 5.20
N GLY A 407 -1.68 -6.14 5.47
CA GLY A 407 -1.49 -7.56 5.81
C GLY A 407 -2.31 -8.00 7.04
N ASP A 408 -2.43 -7.13 8.04
CA ASP A 408 -3.09 -7.43 9.32
C ASP A 408 -4.56 -6.90 9.42
N LEU A 409 -4.97 -5.84 8.67
CA LEU A 409 -6.39 -5.38 8.61
C LEU A 409 -7.28 -6.28 7.74
N ALA A 410 -6.68 -7.10 6.88
CA ALA A 410 -7.31 -8.15 6.08
C ALA A 410 -7.96 -9.29 6.88
N GLY A 411 -7.78 -9.32 8.20
CA GLY A 411 -8.31 -10.37 9.07
C GLY A 411 -9.84 -10.41 9.13
N ASP A 412 -10.52 -9.25 9.03
CA ASP A 412 -11.94 -9.17 9.41
C ASP A 412 -12.93 -8.95 8.26
N VAL A 413 -12.54 -8.43 7.09
CA VAL A 413 -13.45 -8.28 5.94
C VAL A 413 -12.68 -8.38 4.61
N VAL A 414 -12.53 -9.61 4.07
CA VAL A 414 -11.85 -9.94 2.79
C VAL A 414 -10.31 -9.92 2.85
N GLN A 415 -9.64 -11.02 2.48
CA GLN A 415 -8.17 -11.16 2.53
C GLN A 415 -7.46 -10.19 1.55
N GLU A 416 -6.74 -9.16 2.03
CA GLU A 416 -6.03 -8.16 1.20
C GLU A 416 -4.83 -8.72 0.41
N SER A 417 -4.28 -9.91 0.74
CA SER A 417 -3.31 -10.58 -0.14
C SER A 417 -3.94 -11.01 -1.47
N SER A 418 -5.28 -11.17 -1.52
CA SER A 418 -5.95 -11.57 -2.77
C SER A 418 -5.91 -10.51 -3.85
N ALA A 419 -5.94 -9.20 -3.55
CA ALA A 419 -5.95 -8.19 -4.61
C ALA A 419 -4.58 -8.06 -5.28
N GLU A 420 -3.51 -8.02 -4.50
CA GLU A 420 -2.14 -8.00 -5.02
C GLU A 420 -1.74 -9.34 -5.64
N GLU A 421 -2.12 -10.48 -5.04
CA GLU A 421 -1.91 -11.80 -5.64
C GLU A 421 -2.74 -11.97 -6.93
N VAL A 422 -4.00 -11.51 -6.97
CA VAL A 422 -4.81 -11.47 -8.20
C VAL A 422 -4.13 -10.58 -9.23
N ALA A 423 -3.60 -9.41 -8.85
CA ALA A 423 -2.88 -8.54 -9.76
C ALA A 423 -1.60 -9.20 -10.30
N GLN A 424 -0.80 -9.87 -9.45
CA GLN A 424 0.40 -10.61 -9.85
C GLN A 424 0.06 -11.81 -10.73
N GLU A 425 -1.01 -12.54 -10.40
CA GLU A 425 -1.52 -13.65 -11.22
C GLU A 425 -2.00 -13.15 -12.59
N LEU A 426 -2.72 -12.03 -12.64
CA LEU A 426 -3.16 -11.42 -13.89
C LEU A 426 -1.97 -10.98 -14.73
N LEU A 427 -0.95 -10.36 -14.13
CA LEU A 427 0.29 -9.99 -14.83
C LEU A 427 1.03 -11.23 -15.36
N GLY A 428 1.08 -12.32 -14.58
CA GLY A 428 1.63 -13.60 -15.02
C GLY A 428 0.86 -14.21 -16.19
N CYS A 429 -0.48 -14.18 -16.13
CA CYS A 429 -1.35 -14.62 -17.21
C CYS A 429 -1.15 -13.77 -18.47
N TYR A 430 -1.14 -12.45 -18.36
CA TYR A 430 -0.94 -11.54 -19.50
C TYR A 430 0.46 -11.69 -20.11
N SER A 431 1.49 -11.95 -19.30
CA SER A 431 2.83 -12.27 -19.79
C SER A 431 2.84 -13.56 -20.62
N LEU A 432 2.15 -14.62 -20.15
CA LEU A 432 1.98 -15.86 -20.90
C LEU A 432 1.21 -15.63 -22.21
N ILE A 433 0.09 -14.91 -22.16
CA ILE A 433 -0.75 -14.59 -23.33
C ILE A 433 0.03 -13.74 -24.34
N SER A 434 0.81 -12.77 -23.87
CA SER A 434 1.65 -11.93 -24.74
C SER A 434 2.74 -12.74 -25.44
N ARG A 435 3.27 -13.77 -24.78
CA ARG A 435 4.31 -14.65 -25.34
C ARG A 435 3.76 -15.68 -26.33
N LEU A 436 2.64 -16.34 -26.00
CA LEU A 436 2.05 -17.37 -26.88
C LEU A 436 1.17 -16.77 -27.98
N GLY A 437 0.59 -15.59 -27.74
CA GLY A 437 -0.40 -14.96 -28.60
C GLY A 437 -1.84 -15.30 -28.20
N ARG A 438 -2.77 -14.44 -28.61
CA ARG A 438 -4.23 -14.65 -28.47
C ARG A 438 -4.73 -15.58 -29.57
N GLY A 439 -5.76 -16.38 -29.29
CA GLY A 439 -6.26 -17.38 -30.23
C GLY A 439 -7.62 -17.97 -29.86
N ALA A 440 -7.86 -19.22 -30.26
CA ALA A 440 -9.13 -19.90 -30.01
C ALA A 440 -9.16 -20.48 -28.60
N VAL A 441 -10.16 -20.08 -27.80
CA VAL A 441 -10.34 -20.51 -26.40
C VAL A 441 -11.46 -21.54 -26.31
N TYR A 442 -11.16 -22.70 -25.74
CA TYR A 442 -12.09 -23.81 -25.58
C TYR A 442 -12.47 -24.00 -24.12
N PHE A 443 -13.79 -24.06 -23.88
CA PHE A 443 -14.37 -24.43 -22.59
C PHE A 443 -15.12 -25.75 -22.73
N GLY A 444 -15.03 -26.63 -21.72
CA GLY A 444 -15.71 -27.92 -21.75
C GLY A 444 -15.56 -28.68 -20.43
N SER A 445 -16.28 -29.80 -20.32
CA SER A 445 -16.32 -30.59 -19.08
C SER A 445 -14.95 -31.19 -18.71
N ALA A 446 -14.51 -30.96 -17.47
CA ALA A 446 -13.37 -31.66 -16.88
C ALA A 446 -13.65 -33.16 -16.58
N ARG A 447 -14.92 -33.60 -16.66
CA ARG A 447 -15.35 -34.96 -16.31
C ARG A 447 -15.56 -35.86 -17.53
N LEU A 448 -15.79 -35.28 -18.70
CA LEU A 448 -15.94 -36.05 -19.95
C LEU A 448 -14.54 -36.30 -20.52
N ALA A 449 -14.03 -37.53 -20.37
CA ALA A 449 -12.66 -37.93 -20.74
C ALA A 449 -12.64 -38.93 -21.92
N HIS A 450 -11.53 -39.63 -22.16
CA HIS A 450 -11.26 -40.51 -23.31
C HIS A 450 -12.36 -41.54 -23.68
N GLY A 451 -13.28 -41.89 -22.77
CA GLY A 451 -14.41 -42.78 -23.04
C GLY A 451 -15.73 -42.07 -23.41
N SER A 452 -15.73 -40.75 -23.51
CA SER A 452 -16.90 -39.94 -23.91
C SER A 452 -17.03 -39.90 -25.42
N PRO A 453 -18.25 -39.99 -26.01
CA PRO A 453 -18.47 -39.85 -27.45
C PRO A 453 -18.00 -38.48 -27.99
N TYR A 454 -17.85 -37.50 -27.10
CA TYR A 454 -17.41 -36.15 -27.43
C TYR A 454 -15.88 -35.97 -27.47
N TRP A 455 -15.08 -36.95 -27.02
CA TRP A 455 -13.63 -36.79 -26.86
C TRP A 455 -12.91 -36.59 -28.19
N GLU A 456 -13.04 -37.54 -29.12
CA GLU A 456 -12.36 -37.45 -30.42
C GLU A 456 -12.91 -36.29 -31.25
N ARG A 457 -14.23 -36.04 -31.16
CA ARG A 457 -14.87 -34.88 -31.80
C ARG A 457 -14.23 -33.56 -31.36
N ALA A 458 -13.89 -33.41 -30.08
CA ALA A 458 -13.21 -32.24 -29.54
C ALA A 458 -11.77 -32.09 -30.00
N ILE A 459 -11.01 -33.20 -30.08
CA ILE A 459 -9.65 -33.18 -30.63
C ILE A 459 -9.68 -32.71 -32.09
N ARG A 460 -10.51 -33.35 -32.92
CA ARG A 460 -10.63 -33.05 -34.35
C ARG A 460 -11.11 -31.63 -34.61
N LEU A 461 -12.09 -31.16 -33.84
CA LEU A 461 -12.54 -29.78 -33.93
C LEU A 461 -11.40 -28.80 -33.65
N ALA A 462 -10.69 -28.99 -32.54
CA ALA A 462 -9.61 -28.09 -32.15
C ALA A 462 -8.43 -28.10 -33.14
N GLU A 463 -8.08 -29.26 -33.68
CA GLU A 463 -7.08 -29.42 -34.74
C GLU A 463 -7.47 -28.62 -36.00
N ARG A 464 -8.70 -28.81 -36.49
CA ARG A 464 -9.19 -28.14 -37.71
C ARG A 464 -9.30 -26.63 -37.54
N VAL A 465 -9.81 -26.16 -36.41
CA VAL A 465 -9.88 -24.73 -36.11
C VAL A 465 -8.48 -24.11 -35.96
N ALA A 466 -7.54 -24.82 -35.34
CA ALA A 466 -6.15 -24.35 -35.24
C ALA A 466 -5.50 -24.21 -36.62
N LEU A 467 -5.69 -25.19 -37.51
CA LEU A 467 -5.19 -25.14 -38.89
C LEU A 467 -5.84 -24.02 -39.71
N LEU A 468 -7.15 -23.79 -39.54
CA LEU A 468 -7.88 -22.74 -40.24
C LEU A 468 -7.44 -21.33 -39.77
N LEU A 469 -7.43 -21.10 -38.47
CA LEU A 469 -7.16 -19.77 -37.91
C LEU A 469 -5.66 -19.46 -37.88
N GLY A 470 -4.80 -20.46 -37.80
CA GLY A 470 -3.35 -20.29 -37.60
C GLY A 470 -3.01 -19.64 -36.26
N SER A 471 -3.92 -19.72 -35.29
CA SER A 471 -3.82 -19.07 -33.98
C SER A 471 -3.54 -20.08 -32.87
N PRO A 472 -2.97 -19.65 -31.73
CA PRO A 472 -2.83 -20.48 -30.54
C PRO A 472 -4.16 -21.10 -30.06
N VAL A 473 -4.07 -22.26 -29.41
CA VAL A 473 -5.21 -22.91 -28.73
C VAL A 473 -5.09 -22.67 -27.24
N TRP A 474 -6.16 -22.19 -26.61
CA TRP A 474 -6.22 -21.89 -25.18
C TRP A 474 -7.29 -22.73 -24.49
N THR A 475 -6.98 -23.27 -23.32
CA THR A 475 -7.94 -24.00 -22.48
C THR A 475 -7.70 -23.69 -21.00
N GLY A 476 -8.58 -24.19 -20.13
CA GLY A 476 -8.37 -24.18 -18.68
C GLY A 476 -7.25 -25.12 -18.21
N GLY A 477 -6.57 -25.81 -19.11
CA GLY A 477 -5.36 -26.59 -18.84
C GLY A 477 -5.55 -27.81 -17.94
N GLY A 478 -6.80 -28.25 -17.73
CA GLY A 478 -7.20 -29.39 -16.90
C GLY A 478 -7.64 -30.62 -17.71
N PRO A 479 -8.11 -31.70 -17.06
CA PRO A 479 -8.50 -32.94 -17.73
C PRO A 479 -9.80 -32.78 -18.55
N GLY A 480 -10.24 -33.87 -19.18
CA GLY A 480 -11.50 -33.93 -19.93
C GLY A 480 -11.44 -33.16 -21.25
N MET A 481 -12.54 -32.50 -21.63
CA MET A 481 -12.67 -31.79 -22.91
C MET A 481 -11.60 -30.70 -23.12
N MET A 482 -11.08 -30.11 -22.04
CA MET A 482 -9.97 -29.15 -22.12
C MET A 482 -8.67 -29.82 -22.61
N ARG A 483 -8.36 -31.03 -22.14
CA ARG A 483 -7.21 -31.81 -22.61
C ARG A 483 -7.41 -32.24 -24.07
N ALA A 484 -8.61 -32.68 -24.44
CA ALA A 484 -8.94 -33.02 -25.83
C ALA A 484 -8.69 -31.84 -26.78
N ALA A 485 -9.19 -30.64 -26.45
CA ALA A 485 -8.96 -29.46 -27.27
C ALA A 485 -7.47 -29.07 -27.35
N SER A 486 -6.74 -29.14 -26.23
CA SER A 486 -5.29 -28.91 -26.22
C SER A 486 -4.54 -29.93 -27.09
N GLU A 487 -4.94 -31.20 -27.09
CA GLU A 487 -4.35 -32.24 -27.92
C GLU A 487 -4.56 -31.96 -29.42
N GLY A 488 -5.74 -31.47 -29.81
CA GLY A 488 -5.99 -31.02 -31.18
C GLY A 488 -5.06 -29.88 -31.62
N GLY A 489 -4.83 -28.89 -30.74
CA GLY A 489 -3.87 -27.81 -30.99
C GLY A 489 -2.42 -28.31 -31.14
N LEU A 490 -2.02 -29.28 -30.32
CA LEU A 490 -0.69 -29.91 -30.42
C LEU A 490 -0.53 -30.68 -31.74
N ARG A 491 -1.56 -31.42 -32.17
CA ARG A 491 -1.56 -32.13 -33.48
C ARG A 491 -1.44 -31.17 -34.66
N ALA A 492 -2.08 -30.00 -34.56
CA ALA A 492 -1.97 -28.93 -35.57
C ALA A 492 -0.62 -28.19 -35.56
N GLY A 493 0.24 -28.42 -34.56
CA GLY A 493 1.55 -27.78 -34.45
C GLY A 493 1.50 -26.30 -34.07
N VAL A 494 0.39 -25.82 -33.49
CA VAL A 494 0.26 -24.42 -33.02
C VAL A 494 0.64 -24.30 -31.53
N PRO A 495 0.95 -23.09 -31.03
CA PRO A 495 1.14 -22.88 -29.60
C PRO A 495 -0.13 -23.26 -28.80
N VAL A 496 0.04 -23.98 -27.69
CA VAL A 496 -1.07 -24.40 -26.82
C VAL A 496 -0.88 -23.85 -25.41
N GLY A 497 -1.80 -23.01 -24.96
CA GLY A 497 -1.77 -22.34 -23.66
C GLY A 497 -2.80 -22.90 -22.66
N GLY A 498 -2.43 -22.96 -21.38
CA GLY A 498 -3.33 -23.38 -20.30
C GLY A 498 -3.37 -22.41 -19.11
N ILE A 499 -4.56 -21.97 -18.70
CA ILE A 499 -4.75 -21.22 -17.45
C ILE A 499 -5.42 -22.13 -16.41
N ARG A 500 -4.60 -22.72 -15.54
CA ARG A 500 -4.96 -23.79 -14.60
C ARG A 500 -5.50 -23.25 -13.28
N ILE A 501 -6.21 -24.09 -12.54
CA ILE A 501 -6.51 -23.92 -11.12
C ILE A 501 -6.20 -25.21 -10.35
N SER A 502 -5.79 -25.10 -9.09
CA SER A 502 -5.29 -26.24 -8.29
C SER A 502 -6.27 -27.41 -8.14
N ARG A 503 -7.58 -27.15 -8.15
CA ARG A 503 -8.62 -28.20 -8.08
C ARG A 503 -9.65 -28.01 -9.18
N GLU A 504 -9.75 -28.98 -10.08
CA GLU A 504 -10.72 -29.01 -11.16
C GLU A 504 -11.58 -30.27 -11.05
N ALA A 505 -12.89 -30.11 -10.83
CA ALA A 505 -13.85 -31.23 -10.68
C ALA A 505 -13.46 -32.32 -9.64
N GLY A 506 -12.65 -31.97 -8.63
CA GLY A 506 -12.17 -32.90 -7.59
C GLY A 506 -10.78 -33.48 -7.87
N THR A 507 -10.22 -33.24 -9.06
CA THR A 507 -8.86 -33.63 -9.42
C THR A 507 -7.87 -32.54 -9.04
N ASN A 508 -6.74 -32.91 -8.45
CA ASN A 508 -5.63 -31.99 -8.25
C ASN A 508 -4.83 -31.86 -9.56
N VAL A 509 -4.94 -30.70 -10.19
CA VAL A 509 -4.34 -30.39 -11.50
C VAL A 509 -2.81 -30.31 -11.40
N LEU A 510 -2.26 -30.10 -10.21
CA LEU A 510 -0.81 -30.09 -9.97
C LEU A 510 -0.19 -31.49 -9.91
N THR A 511 -1.01 -32.52 -9.74
CA THR A 511 -0.54 -33.92 -9.60
C THR A 511 -0.88 -34.78 -10.82
N MET A 512 -1.54 -34.21 -11.84
CA MET A 512 -1.79 -34.93 -13.09
C MET A 512 -0.53 -34.92 -13.97
N GLU A 513 -0.42 -35.90 -14.86
CA GLU A 513 0.61 -35.91 -15.89
C GLU A 513 0.49 -34.67 -16.77
N ASP A 514 1.59 -33.92 -16.88
CA ASP A 514 1.60 -32.66 -17.63
C ASP A 514 1.69 -32.94 -19.13
N TYR A 515 0.61 -32.64 -19.85
CA TYR A 515 0.52 -32.78 -21.31
C TYR A 515 0.83 -31.47 -22.06
N LEU A 516 1.07 -30.36 -21.34
CA LEU A 516 1.47 -29.09 -21.92
C LEU A 516 2.99 -28.93 -21.84
N SER A 517 3.59 -28.32 -22.85
CA SER A 517 5.03 -28.06 -22.86
C SER A 517 5.42 -27.10 -21.72
N ALA A 518 6.61 -27.29 -21.15
CA ALA A 518 7.12 -26.46 -20.06
C ALA A 518 7.02 -24.96 -20.39
N GLY A 519 6.45 -24.18 -19.47
CA GLY A 519 6.23 -22.74 -19.68
C GLY A 519 5.02 -22.39 -20.57
N SER A 520 4.16 -23.34 -20.94
CA SER A 520 2.94 -23.09 -21.72
C SER A 520 1.66 -23.04 -20.86
N ALA A 521 1.82 -23.06 -19.53
CA ALA A 521 0.71 -22.95 -18.61
C ALA A 521 1.03 -22.01 -17.44
N PHE A 522 -0.01 -21.37 -16.91
CA PHE A 522 0.02 -20.59 -15.67
C PHE A 522 -1.05 -21.13 -14.73
N THR A 523 -0.72 -21.30 -13.44
CA THR A 523 -1.68 -21.81 -12.44
C THR A 523 -2.15 -20.67 -11.55
N CYS A 524 -3.44 -20.35 -11.63
CA CYS A 524 -4.09 -19.38 -10.76
C CYS A 524 -4.53 -20.04 -9.44
N LYS A 525 -4.41 -19.31 -8.35
CA LYS A 525 -5.06 -19.57 -7.07
C LYS A 525 -6.50 -19.09 -7.09
N TYR A 526 -6.78 -17.97 -7.78
CA TYR A 526 -8.10 -17.33 -7.78
C TYR A 526 -8.87 -17.59 -9.08
N MET A 527 -10.12 -18.06 -8.96
CA MET A 527 -11.02 -18.26 -10.11
C MET A 527 -11.26 -16.97 -10.92
N PRO A 528 -11.51 -15.79 -10.33
CA PRO A 528 -11.70 -14.57 -11.10
C PRO A 528 -10.53 -14.24 -12.03
N THR A 529 -9.28 -14.41 -11.57
CA THR A 529 -8.07 -14.21 -12.38
C THR A 529 -8.08 -15.11 -13.61
N ARG A 530 -8.38 -16.40 -13.41
CA ARG A 530 -8.45 -17.39 -14.49
C ARG A 530 -9.49 -17.01 -15.55
N LYS A 531 -10.67 -16.57 -15.14
CA LYS A 531 -11.75 -16.17 -16.06
C LYS A 531 -11.36 -14.94 -16.88
N VAL A 532 -10.77 -13.94 -16.23
CA VAL A 532 -10.28 -12.74 -16.90
C VAL A 532 -9.17 -13.08 -17.90
N ALA A 533 -8.23 -13.94 -17.52
CA ALA A 533 -7.15 -14.39 -18.40
C ALA A 533 -7.65 -15.17 -19.62
N LEU A 534 -8.59 -16.12 -19.45
CA LEU A 534 -9.18 -16.86 -20.56
C LEU A 534 -10.04 -15.97 -21.46
N THR A 535 -10.73 -14.97 -20.89
CA THR A 535 -11.40 -13.94 -21.66
C THR A 535 -10.38 -13.16 -22.51
N ASP A 536 -9.29 -12.70 -21.90
CA ASP A 536 -8.25 -11.95 -22.60
C ASP A 536 -7.59 -12.78 -23.72
N ALA A 537 -7.30 -14.06 -23.48
CA ALA A 537 -6.70 -14.96 -24.46
C ALA A 537 -7.49 -15.09 -25.78
N GLY A 538 -8.81 -14.89 -25.74
CA GLY A 538 -9.68 -14.93 -26.92
C GLY A 538 -10.09 -13.57 -27.49
N ALA A 539 -9.74 -12.45 -26.84
CA ALA A 539 -10.14 -11.13 -27.28
C ALA A 539 -9.33 -10.65 -28.50
N ARG A 540 -9.91 -9.75 -29.31
CA ARG A 540 -9.26 -9.16 -30.49
C ARG A 540 -8.89 -7.71 -30.24
N THR A 541 -7.62 -7.40 -30.45
CA THR A 541 -7.06 -6.04 -30.36
C THR A 541 -6.69 -5.49 -31.74
N TYR A 542 -6.34 -6.37 -32.69
CA TYR A 542 -5.96 -6.01 -34.06
C TYR A 542 -6.75 -6.82 -35.09
N LEU A 543 -6.90 -6.29 -36.30
CA LEU A 543 -7.72 -6.91 -37.36
C LEU A 543 -7.20 -8.29 -37.77
N GLU A 544 -5.88 -8.45 -37.78
CA GLU A 544 -5.15 -9.65 -38.20
C GLU A 544 -5.28 -10.80 -37.20
N GLN A 545 -5.67 -10.50 -35.96
CA GLN A 545 -5.90 -11.53 -34.95
C GLN A 545 -7.17 -12.32 -35.27
N ARG A 546 -6.99 -13.64 -35.40
CA ARG A 546 -8.04 -14.63 -35.58
C ARG A 546 -8.21 -15.38 -34.28
N THR A 547 -9.31 -15.14 -33.58
CA THR A 547 -9.61 -15.73 -32.26
C THR A 547 -11.05 -16.25 -32.22
N GLY A 548 -11.47 -16.85 -31.10
CA GLY A 548 -12.87 -17.24 -30.91
C GLY A 548 -13.07 -17.97 -29.60
N TYR A 549 -14.32 -18.02 -29.14
CA TYR A 549 -14.70 -18.78 -27.95
C TYR A 549 -15.57 -19.96 -28.35
N LEU A 550 -15.13 -21.17 -28.01
CA LEU A 550 -15.82 -22.41 -28.36
C LEU A 550 -16.24 -23.14 -27.08
N PHE A 551 -17.54 -23.39 -26.94
CA PHE A 551 -18.14 -24.05 -25.79
C PHE A 551 -18.54 -25.48 -26.16
N LEU A 552 -17.69 -26.43 -25.78
CA LEU A 552 -17.88 -27.87 -25.92
C LEU A 552 -18.87 -28.38 -24.85
N PRO A 553 -19.37 -29.63 -24.96
CA PRO A 553 -20.20 -30.25 -23.91
C PRO A 553 -19.58 -30.13 -22.50
N GLY A 554 -20.38 -29.56 -21.59
CA GLY A 554 -19.88 -28.95 -20.35
C GLY A 554 -20.95 -28.80 -19.29
N GLY A 555 -20.53 -28.80 -18.01
CA GLY A 555 -21.42 -28.63 -16.86
C GLY A 555 -21.45 -27.19 -16.34
N LEU A 556 -21.78 -27.01 -15.06
CA LEU A 556 -21.91 -25.68 -14.43
C LEU A 556 -20.69 -24.77 -14.60
N GLY A 557 -19.46 -25.31 -14.54
CA GLY A 557 -18.26 -24.50 -14.77
C GLY A 557 -18.17 -23.94 -16.18
N THR A 558 -18.55 -24.74 -17.19
CA THR A 558 -18.63 -24.30 -18.59
C THR A 558 -19.73 -23.25 -18.77
N MET A 559 -20.85 -23.39 -18.04
CA MET A 559 -21.94 -22.40 -18.06
C MET A 559 -21.56 -21.08 -17.40
N ASP A 560 -20.82 -21.08 -16.29
CA ASP A 560 -20.30 -19.87 -15.64
C ASP A 560 -19.44 -19.04 -16.63
N GLU A 561 -18.57 -19.71 -17.39
CA GLU A 561 -17.75 -19.06 -18.42
C GLU A 561 -18.60 -18.58 -19.62
N LEU A 562 -19.57 -19.38 -20.06
CA LEU A 562 -20.46 -19.01 -21.17
C LEU A 562 -21.24 -17.73 -20.85
N PHE A 563 -21.90 -17.68 -19.70
CA PHE A 563 -22.67 -16.50 -19.31
C PHE A 563 -21.77 -15.28 -19.05
N SER A 564 -20.53 -15.49 -18.60
CA SER A 564 -19.56 -14.41 -18.45
C SER A 564 -19.22 -13.77 -19.80
N ILE A 565 -18.92 -14.56 -20.83
CA ILE A 565 -18.63 -14.05 -22.17
C ILE A 565 -19.87 -13.42 -22.82
N LEU A 566 -21.04 -14.06 -22.72
CA LEU A 566 -22.30 -13.51 -23.24
C LEU A 566 -22.62 -12.14 -22.63
N THR A 567 -22.40 -11.98 -21.33
CA THR A 567 -22.60 -10.70 -20.62
C THR A 567 -21.63 -9.62 -21.14
N LEU A 568 -20.37 -9.97 -21.41
CA LEU A 568 -19.39 -9.01 -21.94
C LEU A 568 -19.70 -8.57 -23.38
N LEU A 569 -20.20 -9.50 -24.21
CA LEU A 569 -20.70 -9.18 -25.55
C LEU A 569 -21.93 -8.26 -25.48
N GLN A 570 -22.91 -8.58 -24.63
CA GLN A 570 -24.10 -7.76 -24.41
C GLN A 570 -23.75 -6.33 -23.99
N LEU A 571 -22.79 -6.17 -23.06
CA LEU A 571 -22.34 -4.87 -22.56
C LEU A 571 -21.42 -4.11 -23.54
N GLY A 572 -21.06 -4.71 -24.68
CA GLY A 572 -20.08 -4.15 -25.61
C GLY A 572 -18.69 -3.99 -24.99
N LYS A 573 -18.35 -4.78 -23.96
CA LYS A 573 -17.02 -4.81 -23.33
C LYS A 573 -16.07 -5.79 -24.04
N LEU A 574 -16.63 -6.68 -24.83
CA LEU A 574 -15.94 -7.58 -25.75
C LEU A 574 -16.61 -7.45 -27.12
N GLY A 575 -15.85 -7.47 -28.21
CA GLY A 575 -16.43 -7.47 -29.55
C GLY A 575 -16.92 -6.12 -30.09
N SER A 576 -16.85 -5.03 -29.31
CA SER A 576 -17.40 -3.71 -29.70
C SER A 576 -16.58 -2.97 -30.74
N THR A 577 -15.25 -3.03 -30.64
CA THR A 577 -14.34 -2.47 -31.66
C THR A 577 -14.09 -3.48 -32.79
N LEU A 578 -13.77 -4.72 -32.42
CA LEU A 578 -13.50 -5.82 -33.35
C LEU A 578 -14.37 -7.02 -32.92
N PRO A 579 -15.34 -7.45 -33.75
CA PRO A 579 -16.21 -8.58 -33.44
C PRO A 579 -15.42 -9.84 -33.09
N VAL A 580 -15.88 -10.65 -32.14
CA VAL A 580 -15.24 -11.92 -31.75
C VAL A 580 -16.28 -13.04 -31.85
N PRO A 581 -16.01 -14.14 -32.58
CA PRO A 581 -17.00 -15.20 -32.75
C PRO A 581 -17.15 -16.02 -31.46
N LEU A 582 -18.40 -16.32 -31.11
CA LEU A 582 -18.73 -17.26 -30.05
C LEU A 582 -19.50 -18.44 -30.63
N VAL A 583 -19.07 -19.66 -30.33
CA VAL A 583 -19.69 -20.89 -30.84
C VAL A 583 -20.09 -21.79 -29.68
N ILE A 584 -21.36 -22.15 -29.61
CA ILE A 584 -21.89 -23.19 -28.74
C ILE A 584 -21.99 -24.48 -29.54
N VAL A 585 -21.24 -25.49 -29.12
CA VAL A 585 -21.19 -26.77 -29.81
C VAL A 585 -22.24 -27.71 -29.20
N ASN A 586 -23.39 -27.80 -29.85
CA ASN A 586 -24.57 -28.56 -29.43
C ASN A 586 -24.58 -29.97 -30.02
N TRP A 587 -23.50 -30.73 -29.84
CA TRP A 587 -23.44 -32.11 -30.30
C TRP A 587 -24.57 -32.95 -29.67
N ASP A 588 -25.31 -33.66 -30.52
CA ASP A 588 -26.34 -34.61 -30.13
C ASP A 588 -27.42 -34.00 -29.19
N GLY A 589 -27.64 -32.68 -29.31
CA GLY A 589 -28.62 -31.93 -28.50
C GLY A 589 -28.20 -31.66 -27.05
N PHE A 590 -26.90 -31.77 -26.73
CA PHE A 590 -26.39 -31.63 -25.35
C PHE A 590 -26.86 -30.34 -24.62
N TYR A 591 -27.03 -29.24 -25.35
CA TYR A 591 -27.43 -27.92 -24.88
C TYR A 591 -28.88 -27.52 -25.26
N ASP A 592 -29.75 -28.45 -25.69
CA ASP A 592 -31.14 -28.12 -26.06
C ASP A 592 -31.93 -27.42 -24.94
N GLY A 593 -31.70 -27.83 -23.69
CA GLY A 593 -32.29 -27.18 -22.52
C GLY A 593 -31.80 -25.74 -22.33
N LEU A 594 -30.52 -25.47 -22.61
CA LEU A 594 -29.96 -24.12 -22.59
C LEU A 594 -30.53 -23.28 -23.73
N MET A 595 -30.67 -23.84 -24.93
CA MET A 595 -31.26 -23.13 -26.07
C MET A 595 -32.72 -22.74 -25.78
N THR A 596 -33.47 -23.64 -25.15
CA THR A 596 -34.83 -23.36 -24.67
C THR A 596 -34.86 -22.21 -23.67
N LEU A 597 -33.90 -22.16 -22.74
CA LEU A 597 -33.78 -21.08 -21.76
C LEU A 597 -33.43 -19.73 -22.41
N LEU A 598 -32.45 -19.70 -23.32
CA LEU A 598 -32.06 -18.47 -24.03
C LEU A 598 -33.22 -17.92 -24.87
N LYS A 599 -33.98 -18.82 -25.50
CA LYS A 599 -35.20 -18.45 -26.23
C LYS A 599 -36.25 -17.82 -25.31
N ALA A 600 -36.44 -18.37 -24.10
CA ALA A 600 -37.35 -17.79 -23.12
C ALA A 600 -36.92 -16.38 -22.69
N PHE A 601 -35.61 -16.10 -22.60
CA PHE A 601 -35.12 -14.75 -22.32
C PHE A 601 -35.46 -13.76 -23.44
N ASP A 602 -35.34 -14.20 -24.70
CA ASP A 602 -35.72 -13.39 -25.86
C ASP A 602 -37.23 -13.13 -25.90
N GLU A 603 -38.05 -14.17 -25.75
CA GLU A 603 -39.51 -14.08 -25.77
C GLU A 603 -40.07 -13.21 -24.62
N THR A 604 -39.39 -13.16 -23.47
CA THR A 604 -39.80 -12.35 -22.31
C THR A 604 -39.20 -10.93 -22.30
N GLY A 605 -38.32 -10.61 -23.24
CA GLY A 605 -37.61 -9.32 -23.31
C GLY A 605 -36.51 -9.16 -22.25
N ALA A 606 -36.06 -10.24 -21.62
CA ALA A 606 -34.92 -10.26 -20.71
C ALA A 606 -33.57 -10.27 -21.45
N LEU A 607 -33.59 -10.64 -22.72
CA LEU A 607 -32.49 -10.56 -23.68
C LEU A 607 -33.08 -10.10 -25.01
N HIS A 608 -32.41 -9.25 -25.77
CA HIS A 608 -32.84 -8.95 -27.13
C HIS A 608 -31.94 -9.69 -28.12
N ALA A 609 -32.50 -10.39 -29.10
CA ALA A 609 -31.74 -11.12 -30.12
C ALA A 609 -30.61 -10.31 -30.80
N SER A 610 -30.71 -8.97 -30.83
CA SER A 610 -29.62 -8.12 -31.35
C SER A 610 -28.37 -8.07 -30.47
N GLU A 611 -28.48 -8.37 -29.18
CA GLU A 611 -27.40 -8.28 -28.19
C GLU A 611 -26.45 -9.49 -28.23
N VAL A 612 -26.87 -10.59 -28.85
CA VAL A 612 -26.11 -11.85 -28.99
C VAL A 612 -25.95 -12.27 -30.46
N ARG A 613 -25.96 -11.30 -31.39
CA ARG A 613 -25.81 -11.53 -32.85
C ARG A 613 -24.57 -12.33 -33.28
N GLN A 614 -23.58 -12.46 -32.40
CA GLN A 614 -22.29 -13.11 -32.66
C GLN A 614 -22.22 -14.54 -32.08
N VAL A 615 -23.34 -15.06 -31.57
CA VAL A 615 -23.44 -16.43 -31.04
C VAL A 615 -23.92 -17.37 -32.15
N MET A 616 -23.06 -18.30 -32.53
CA MET A 616 -23.39 -19.42 -33.41
C MET A 616 -23.66 -20.66 -32.57
N VAL A 617 -24.68 -21.44 -32.94
CA VAL A 617 -24.92 -22.78 -32.39
C VAL A 617 -24.64 -23.76 -33.51
N ALA A 618 -23.74 -24.72 -33.25
CA ALA A 618 -23.31 -25.70 -34.24
C ALA A 618 -23.55 -27.12 -33.73
N GLU A 619 -24.12 -27.97 -34.56
CA GLU A 619 -24.39 -29.39 -34.28
C GLU A 619 -23.26 -30.30 -34.80
N THR A 620 -22.40 -29.79 -35.68
CA THR A 620 -21.29 -30.53 -36.29
C THR A 620 -19.97 -29.75 -36.26
N ASN A 621 -18.85 -30.45 -36.37
CA ASN A 621 -17.52 -29.79 -36.47
C ASN A 621 -17.41 -28.95 -37.74
N ASP A 622 -18.00 -29.43 -38.84
CA ASP A 622 -17.99 -28.71 -40.12
C ASP A 622 -18.69 -27.36 -40.02
N GLU A 623 -19.85 -27.29 -39.37
CA GLU A 623 -20.56 -26.02 -39.16
C GLU A 623 -19.72 -25.00 -38.39
N VAL A 624 -18.95 -25.44 -37.39
CA VAL A 624 -18.04 -24.57 -36.64
C VAL A 624 -16.96 -24.01 -37.56
N VAL A 625 -16.32 -24.88 -38.34
CA VAL A 625 -15.21 -24.52 -39.24
C VAL A 625 -15.70 -23.61 -40.37
N GLU A 626 -16.85 -23.93 -40.97
CA GLU A 626 -17.52 -23.13 -42.00
C GLU A 626 -17.87 -21.74 -41.49
N TYR A 627 -18.46 -21.66 -40.29
CA TYR A 627 -18.79 -20.39 -39.65
C TYR A 627 -17.55 -19.53 -39.41
N LEU A 628 -16.48 -20.10 -38.83
CA LEU A 628 -15.24 -19.36 -38.58
C LEU A 628 -14.53 -18.94 -39.87
N ALA A 629 -14.55 -19.78 -40.91
CA ALA A 629 -14.01 -19.44 -42.21
C ALA A 629 -14.77 -18.26 -42.82
N SER A 630 -16.10 -18.28 -42.78
CA SER A 630 -16.92 -17.17 -43.23
C SER A 630 -16.71 -15.90 -42.40
N PHE A 631 -16.59 -16.02 -41.07
CA PHE A 631 -16.42 -14.89 -40.17
C PHE A 631 -15.10 -14.13 -40.44
N TYR A 632 -14.03 -14.86 -40.76
CA TYR A 632 -12.70 -14.31 -41.01
C TYR A 632 -12.35 -14.13 -42.50
N ASP A 633 -13.30 -14.36 -43.41
CA ASP A 633 -13.10 -14.34 -44.86
C ASP A 633 -11.93 -15.24 -45.32
N LEU A 634 -11.95 -16.49 -44.83
CA LEU A 634 -10.96 -17.52 -45.12
C LEU A 634 -11.52 -18.58 -46.07
N PRO A 635 -10.66 -19.26 -46.86
CA PRO A 635 -11.07 -20.42 -47.63
C PRO A 635 -11.64 -21.49 -46.70
N CYS A 636 -12.84 -21.97 -47.01
CA CYS A 636 -13.45 -23.05 -46.26
C CYS A 636 -12.66 -24.36 -46.50
N PRO A 637 -12.18 -25.05 -45.45
CA PRO A 637 -11.60 -26.39 -45.57
C PRO A 637 -12.62 -27.41 -46.09
N GLU A 638 -12.12 -28.50 -46.69
CA GLU A 638 -12.98 -29.64 -47.07
C GLU A 638 -13.69 -30.24 -45.85
N ARG A 639 -14.92 -30.74 -46.06
CA ARG A 639 -15.70 -31.42 -45.02
C ARG A 639 -15.07 -32.76 -44.66
N GLU A 640 -15.24 -33.18 -43.41
CA GLU A 640 -14.87 -34.55 -43.02
C GLU A 640 -15.97 -35.52 -43.47
N ASP A 641 -15.61 -36.55 -44.24
CA ASP A 641 -16.50 -37.70 -44.44
C ASP A 641 -16.73 -38.38 -43.09
N LEU A 642 -18.00 -38.50 -42.68
CA LEU A 642 -18.41 -39.21 -41.47
C LEU A 642 -17.81 -40.62 -41.48
N MET A 643 -16.85 -40.93 -40.60
CA MET A 643 -16.52 -42.32 -40.32
C MET A 643 -17.76 -42.98 -39.74
N THR A 644 -18.41 -43.84 -40.53
CA THR A 644 -19.44 -44.75 -40.03
C THR A 644 -18.77 -45.71 -39.06
N ASP A 645 -19.24 -45.69 -37.82
CA ASP A 645 -18.99 -46.75 -36.86
C ASP A 645 -19.80 -47.98 -37.31
N ASP A 646 -19.31 -48.69 -38.33
CA ASP A 646 -19.83 -50.00 -38.70
C ASP A 646 -19.23 -51.06 -37.76
N GLY A 647 -19.69 -50.99 -36.50
CA GLY A 647 -19.72 -52.13 -35.60
C GLY A 647 -20.85 -53.08 -36.01
N ASP A 648 -20.71 -53.76 -37.14
CA ASP A 648 -21.45 -54.98 -37.44
C ASP A 648 -20.54 -55.97 -38.16
N GLY A 649 -20.06 -56.94 -37.38
CA GLY A 649 -19.39 -58.12 -37.90
C GLY A 649 -20.37 -58.95 -38.72
N VAL A 650 -20.38 -58.76 -40.04
CA VAL A 650 -20.85 -59.77 -40.98
C VAL A 650 -19.68 -60.69 -41.27
N VAL A 651 -19.67 -61.83 -40.58
CA VAL A 651 -18.89 -63.01 -40.96
C VAL A 651 -19.49 -63.57 -42.25
N PRO A 652 -18.73 -63.72 -43.35
CA PRO A 652 -19.12 -64.63 -44.42
C PRO A 652 -18.85 -66.06 -43.95
N GLY A 653 -19.88 -66.89 -43.99
CA GLY A 653 -19.79 -68.31 -43.63
C GLY A 653 -18.91 -69.14 -44.59
N GLY A 654 -18.45 -70.27 -44.05
CA GLY A 654 -17.63 -71.28 -44.71
C GLY A 654 -16.17 -71.16 -44.26
N GLU A 655 -15.50 -72.15 -43.67
CA GLU A 655 -15.71 -73.60 -43.64
C GLU A 655 -15.14 -74.17 -42.33
N GLU A 656 -15.65 -75.35 -41.99
CA GLU A 656 -15.21 -76.23 -40.92
C GLU A 656 -13.73 -76.64 -41.10
N GLU A 657 -12.94 -76.69 -40.03
CA GLU A 657 -12.17 -77.90 -39.69
C GLU A 657 -11.56 -77.82 -38.28
N GLU A 658 -11.61 -78.98 -37.62
CA GLU A 658 -11.14 -79.31 -36.28
C GLU A 658 -9.62 -79.22 -36.15
N GLY A 659 -9.10 -79.01 -34.93
CA GLY A 659 -7.76 -79.51 -34.61
C GLY A 659 -6.97 -78.80 -33.51
N ALA A 660 -6.89 -79.48 -32.37
CA ALA A 660 -5.67 -79.72 -31.58
C ALA A 660 -4.94 -78.59 -30.82
N GLU A 661 -5.04 -78.72 -29.50
CA GLU A 661 -4.02 -78.61 -28.44
C GLU A 661 -2.58 -78.15 -28.75
N SER A 662 -2.07 -77.41 -27.74
CA SER A 662 -0.78 -77.62 -27.05
C SER A 662 0.34 -76.57 -27.23
N SER A 663 0.77 -76.08 -26.06
CA SER A 663 2.16 -75.89 -25.58
C SER A 663 3.22 -75.17 -26.43
N GLY A 664 4.06 -74.39 -25.74
CA GLY A 664 5.51 -74.48 -25.96
C GLY A 664 6.28 -73.18 -26.05
N SER A 665 7.12 -72.99 -25.05
CA SER A 665 8.26 -72.08 -24.90
C SER A 665 9.35 -72.12 -25.99
N GLY A 666 10.19 -71.07 -26.02
CA GLY A 666 11.61 -71.11 -26.44
C GLY A 666 11.86 -70.43 -27.80
N ALA A 667 12.52 -69.27 -27.90
CA ALA A 667 13.94 -68.93 -27.66
C ALA A 667 14.91 -69.37 -28.78
N GLU A 668 15.70 -68.37 -29.24
CA GLU A 668 16.91 -68.42 -30.09
C GLU A 668 16.70 -68.74 -31.60
N GLY A 669 17.37 -68.14 -32.59
CA GLY A 669 18.46 -67.16 -32.63
C GLY A 669 19.06 -67.14 -34.05
N ALA A 670 19.54 -65.94 -34.46
CA ALA A 670 20.57 -65.65 -35.47
C ALA A 670 20.32 -65.89 -36.99
N GLY A 671 20.64 -64.84 -37.79
CA GLY A 671 21.29 -65.06 -39.09
C GLY A 671 21.02 -64.07 -40.23
N GLY A 672 21.61 -62.87 -40.18
CA GLY A 672 22.39 -62.32 -41.31
C GLY A 672 21.71 -61.50 -42.43
N GLY A 673 22.19 -60.26 -42.61
CA GLY A 673 22.66 -59.82 -43.93
C GLY A 673 22.03 -58.56 -44.57
N GLY A 674 22.49 -57.38 -44.15
CA GLY A 674 23.11 -56.38 -45.05
C GLY A 674 22.23 -55.44 -45.90
N GLY A 675 22.43 -54.12 -45.68
CA GLY A 675 22.55 -53.16 -46.79
C GLY A 675 21.83 -51.82 -46.64
N GLY A 676 22.61 -50.73 -46.43
CA GLY A 676 22.27 -49.39 -46.93
C GLY A 676 21.94 -48.34 -45.88
N GLY A 677 22.96 -47.59 -45.43
CA GLY A 677 22.81 -46.41 -44.58
C GLY A 677 22.86 -45.08 -45.34
N GLY A 678 22.45 -44.03 -44.62
CA GLY A 678 22.83 -42.62 -44.81
C GLY A 678 21.63 -41.67 -44.89
N ALA A 679 21.51 -40.60 -44.09
CA ALA A 679 22.25 -40.12 -42.93
C ALA A 679 21.39 -39.04 -42.24
N GLY A 680 21.30 -39.07 -40.91
CA GLY A 680 20.89 -37.96 -40.07
C GLY A 680 22.11 -37.19 -39.55
N GLY A 681 21.97 -35.89 -39.36
CA GLY A 681 22.94 -35.05 -38.65
C GLY A 681 22.35 -34.60 -37.32
N GLY A 682 22.62 -35.37 -36.26
CA GLY A 682 22.43 -34.96 -34.86
C GLY A 682 23.80 -34.70 -34.24
N ILE A 683 23.91 -33.63 -33.46
CA ILE A 683 25.14 -33.30 -32.71
C ILE A 683 24.98 -33.91 -31.31
N ASP A 684 25.51 -35.13 -31.13
CA ASP A 684 25.71 -35.74 -29.81
C ASP A 684 27.05 -35.24 -29.24
N GLY A 685 27.00 -34.50 -28.14
CA GLY A 685 28.18 -34.21 -27.31
C GLY A 685 28.39 -35.32 -26.30
N SER A 686 29.58 -35.90 -26.24
CA SER A 686 29.91 -36.98 -25.31
C SER A 686 29.88 -36.49 -23.84
N PRO A 687 29.64 -37.38 -22.86
CA PRO A 687 29.65 -37.01 -21.44
C PRO A 687 30.95 -36.34 -20.97
N ALA A 688 32.08 -36.61 -21.64
CA ALA A 688 33.35 -35.95 -21.39
C ALA A 688 33.36 -34.48 -21.87
N GLU A 689 32.75 -34.19 -23.03
CA GLU A 689 32.62 -32.82 -23.57
C GLU A 689 31.61 -31.99 -22.76
N MET A 690 30.55 -32.61 -22.25
CA MET A 690 29.60 -31.96 -21.34
C MET A 690 30.23 -31.66 -19.97
N ALA A 691 31.12 -32.52 -19.47
CA ALA A 691 31.89 -32.27 -18.25
C ALA A 691 32.94 -31.16 -18.46
N GLU A 692 33.59 -31.11 -19.61
CA GLU A 692 34.52 -30.04 -19.98
C GLU A 692 33.81 -28.69 -20.17
N LEU A 693 32.60 -28.70 -20.73
CA LEU A 693 31.73 -27.52 -20.85
C LEU A 693 31.27 -27.00 -19.48
N ALA A 694 30.86 -27.90 -18.57
CA ALA A 694 30.50 -27.54 -17.21
C ALA A 694 31.71 -26.96 -16.43
N ALA A 695 32.90 -27.52 -16.60
CA ALA A 695 34.13 -27.00 -16.00
C ALA A 695 34.52 -25.63 -16.55
N ARG A 696 34.33 -25.39 -17.86
CA ARG A 696 34.51 -24.06 -18.49
C ARG A 696 33.50 -23.03 -17.99
N LEU A 697 32.25 -23.41 -17.78
CA LEU A 697 31.22 -22.52 -17.24
C LEU A 697 31.48 -22.15 -15.77
N GLU A 698 31.98 -23.09 -14.96
CA GLU A 698 32.45 -22.77 -13.60
C GLU A 698 33.67 -21.85 -13.60
N GLN A 699 34.61 -22.03 -14.53
CA GLN A 699 35.78 -21.14 -14.67
C GLN A 699 35.36 -19.73 -15.09
N LEU A 700 34.40 -19.60 -15.99
CA LEU A 700 33.83 -18.31 -16.41
C LEU A 700 33.10 -17.61 -15.26
N ALA A 701 32.28 -18.34 -14.49
CA ALA A 701 31.60 -17.78 -13.33
C ALA A 701 32.59 -17.33 -12.22
N ARG A 702 33.70 -18.05 -12.02
CA ARG A 702 34.76 -17.63 -11.09
C ARG A 702 35.56 -16.44 -11.62
N ALA A 703 35.75 -16.33 -12.94
CA ALA A 703 36.40 -15.18 -13.56
C ALA A 703 35.53 -13.91 -13.44
N GLU A 704 34.22 -14.01 -13.68
CA GLU A 704 33.27 -12.90 -13.50
C GLU A 704 33.16 -12.47 -12.03
N ALA A 705 33.16 -13.43 -11.08
CA ALA A 705 33.18 -13.13 -9.66
C ALA A 705 34.50 -12.47 -9.21
N ALA A 706 35.63 -12.87 -9.80
CA ALA A 706 36.94 -12.25 -9.55
C ALA A 706 37.04 -10.85 -10.18
N GLU A 707 36.43 -10.62 -11.33
CA GLU A 707 36.35 -9.32 -12.01
C GLU A 707 35.44 -8.35 -11.24
N ALA A 708 34.31 -8.84 -10.70
CA ALA A 708 33.43 -8.08 -9.80
C ALA A 708 34.13 -7.74 -8.47
N ALA A 709 34.91 -8.67 -7.91
CA ALA A 709 35.71 -8.43 -6.71
C ALA A 709 36.89 -7.46 -6.96
N ALA A 710 37.53 -7.53 -8.14
CA ALA A 710 38.57 -6.60 -8.57
C ALA A 710 38.00 -5.19 -8.83
N ALA A 711 36.79 -5.08 -9.39
CA ALA A 711 36.07 -3.82 -9.55
C ALA A 711 35.68 -3.18 -8.21
N ALA A 712 35.33 -4.00 -7.21
CA ALA A 712 35.10 -3.54 -5.84
C ALA A 712 36.38 -3.10 -5.13
N ALA A 713 37.52 -3.75 -5.40
CA ALA A 713 38.83 -3.38 -4.87
C ALA A 713 39.46 -2.16 -5.56
N ALA A 714 39.12 -1.91 -6.84
CA ALA A 714 39.61 -0.77 -7.63
C ALA A 714 38.82 0.54 -7.40
N GLY A 715 37.81 0.54 -6.51
CA GLY A 715 37.12 1.74 -6.05
C GLY A 715 37.94 2.66 -5.13
N GLY A 716 39.22 2.34 -4.88
CA GLY A 716 40.18 3.18 -4.18
C GLY A 716 41.00 4.04 -5.14
N THR A 717 40.73 5.35 -5.13
CA THR A 717 41.60 6.46 -5.54
C THR A 717 42.51 6.23 -6.76
N ALA A 718 42.12 6.74 -7.93
CA ALA A 718 43.03 6.98 -9.04
C ALA A 718 42.84 8.40 -9.59
N THR A 719 43.71 9.29 -9.12
CA THR A 719 44.11 10.55 -9.75
C THR A 719 44.62 10.31 -11.17
N LEU A 720 44.15 11.13 -12.12
CA LEU A 720 44.56 11.14 -13.53
C LEU A 720 46.01 11.66 -13.72
N PRO A 721 46.83 11.09 -14.63
CA PRO A 721 48.11 11.67 -15.03
C PRO A 721 47.96 12.68 -16.18
N GLY A 722 48.80 13.71 -16.15
CA GLY A 722 48.63 14.99 -16.83
C GLY A 722 48.89 15.06 -18.34
N SER A 723 48.54 16.23 -18.91
CA SER A 723 49.24 16.80 -20.06
C SER A 723 49.69 18.24 -19.77
N ALA A 724 51.02 18.38 -19.64
CA ALA A 724 51.88 19.45 -20.16
C ALA A 724 51.71 20.94 -19.74
N ALA A 725 52.69 21.38 -18.93
CA ALA A 725 53.77 22.32 -19.31
C ALA A 725 53.86 23.69 -18.58
N ALA A 726 55.12 23.96 -18.16
CA ALA A 726 55.74 25.20 -17.63
C ALA A 726 55.34 25.59 -16.19
N GLY A 727 56.24 25.84 -15.24
CA GLY A 727 57.70 25.88 -15.18
C GLY A 727 58.12 26.59 -13.88
N ASN A 728 59.22 26.11 -13.27
CA ASN A 728 60.07 26.74 -12.24
C ASN A 728 59.52 27.01 -10.82
N GLY A 729 59.99 26.19 -9.86
CA GLY A 729 61.16 26.54 -9.02
C GLY A 729 60.95 27.36 -7.73
N ALA A 730 61.47 26.79 -6.62
CA ALA A 730 61.73 27.35 -5.28
C ALA A 730 60.49 27.54 -4.38
N GLY A 731 60.51 27.34 -3.06
CA GLY A 731 61.56 27.04 -2.10
C GLY A 731 60.95 27.18 -0.68
N ASP A 732 61.44 26.33 0.21
CA ASP A 732 61.48 26.35 1.68
C ASP A 732 60.85 27.50 2.52
N GLY A 733 60.21 27.12 3.63
CA GLY A 733 60.36 27.75 4.94
C GLY A 733 59.64 29.08 5.28
N GLY A 734 58.97 29.10 6.45
CA GLY A 734 58.95 30.29 7.33
C GLY A 734 57.61 30.97 7.60
N THR A 735 57.07 30.75 8.80
CA THR A 735 56.32 31.75 9.61
C THR A 735 57.19 33.00 9.91
N PRO A 736 56.71 34.10 10.54
CA PRO A 736 55.38 34.72 10.68
C PRO A 736 55.40 36.28 10.46
N HIS A 737 54.29 36.96 10.81
CA HIS A 737 54.15 38.37 11.26
C HIS A 737 53.59 39.49 10.35
N HIS A 738 52.52 40.09 10.89
CA HIS A 738 52.14 41.51 11.06
C HIS A 738 52.02 42.52 9.89
N GLY A 739 50.90 43.26 9.99
CA GLY A 739 50.72 44.65 9.55
C GLY A 739 50.20 44.74 8.11
N GLY A 740 49.06 45.34 7.79
CA GLY A 740 48.48 46.55 8.34
C GLY A 740 48.50 47.63 7.25
N LEU A 741 47.32 48.21 6.98
CA LEU A 741 47.06 49.51 6.33
C LEU A 741 46.90 49.60 4.79
N ALA A 742 45.64 49.87 4.43
CA ALA A 742 45.16 51.10 3.78
C ALA A 742 45.21 51.27 2.24
N GLY A 743 44.06 51.72 1.74
CA GLY A 743 43.89 52.52 0.51
C GLY A 743 43.57 51.70 -0.74
N GLY A 744 42.55 52.00 -1.55
CA GLY A 744 41.61 53.11 -1.58
C GLY A 744 40.98 53.19 -2.97
N LYS A 745 39.72 53.65 -3.00
CA LYS A 745 38.99 54.31 -4.10
C LYS A 745 38.69 53.53 -5.40
N GLY A 746 37.44 53.66 -5.83
CA GLY A 746 36.84 53.09 -7.06
C GLY A 746 37.34 53.74 -8.37
N PRO A 747 36.59 53.69 -9.50
CA PRO A 747 35.26 54.32 -9.58
C PRO A 747 34.20 53.67 -10.53
N LEU A 748 32.98 54.18 -10.34
CA LEU A 748 31.83 54.43 -11.25
C LEU A 748 31.96 54.31 -12.79
N ALA A 749 30.87 53.81 -13.40
CA ALA A 749 30.05 54.41 -14.50
C ALA A 749 28.75 53.56 -14.68
N ALA A 750 27.51 54.04 -14.51
CA ALA A 750 26.68 55.03 -15.26
C ALA A 750 26.24 54.48 -16.65
N LEU A 751 24.95 54.29 -17.01
CA LEU A 751 23.86 55.26 -17.35
C LEU A 751 22.56 54.44 -17.66
N ALA A 752 21.36 54.78 -17.16
CA ALA A 752 20.30 55.66 -17.71
C ALA A 752 19.61 55.12 -19.00
N ALA A 753 18.31 55.25 -19.32
CA ALA A 753 17.09 55.86 -18.73
C ALA A 753 15.87 55.51 -19.65
N GLU A 754 14.71 56.11 -19.34
CA GLU A 754 13.43 56.29 -20.09
C GLU A 754 12.30 55.30 -19.75
N GLU A 755 11.27 55.74 -18.99
CA GLU A 755 10.11 56.60 -19.33
C GLU A 755 9.01 55.82 -20.10
N GLY A 756 7.71 55.92 -19.81
CA GLY A 756 7.00 56.97 -19.11
C GLY A 756 5.62 56.54 -18.57
N ALA A 757 4.99 57.53 -17.94
CA ALA A 757 3.83 57.44 -17.07
C ALA A 757 2.52 57.93 -17.74
N SER A 758 1.48 57.95 -16.90
CA SER A 758 0.18 58.66 -16.98
C SER A 758 -1.02 57.79 -17.40
N GLY A 759 -2.18 57.87 -16.75
CA GLY A 759 -2.59 58.70 -15.63
C GLY A 759 -4.08 58.50 -15.31
N CYS A 760 -4.38 58.61 -14.01
CA CYS A 760 -5.55 59.17 -13.33
C CYS A 760 -6.97 59.13 -13.94
N GLY A 761 -7.94 58.85 -13.05
CA GLY A 761 -9.26 59.51 -13.11
C GLY A 761 -10.38 58.72 -12.46
N GLY A 762 -10.77 59.11 -11.24
CA GLY A 762 -11.89 58.55 -10.49
C GLY A 762 -13.28 59.02 -10.93
N GLY A 763 -14.32 58.50 -10.28
CA GLY A 763 -15.70 58.93 -10.50
C GLY A 763 -16.73 58.10 -9.74
N SER A 764 -17.51 58.79 -8.92
CA SER A 764 -18.48 58.38 -7.91
C SER A 764 -19.90 58.07 -8.40
N GLY A 765 -20.69 57.42 -7.53
CA GLY A 765 -22.17 57.47 -7.47
C GLY A 765 -22.88 56.33 -8.20
N GLY A 766 -24.00 55.74 -7.76
CA GLY A 766 -24.89 56.03 -6.65
C GLY A 766 -26.27 55.43 -6.93
N SER A 767 -26.79 54.63 -5.99
CA SER A 767 -28.21 54.52 -5.61
C SER A 767 -29.27 53.81 -6.49
N ARG A 768 -30.09 52.99 -5.78
CA ARG A 768 -31.54 52.69 -5.94
C ARG A 768 -31.96 51.85 -7.16
N GLY A 769 -32.88 50.89 -7.08
CA GLY A 769 -33.78 50.43 -6.02
C GLY A 769 -35.00 49.72 -6.65
N GLY A 770 -35.58 48.75 -5.93
CA GLY A 770 -36.94 48.20 -6.12
C GLY A 770 -37.20 47.38 -7.40
N ASP A 771 -38.21 46.53 -7.50
CA ASP A 771 -39.17 45.93 -6.58
C ASP A 771 -39.98 44.90 -7.40
N SER A 772 -40.58 43.93 -6.72
CA SER A 772 -41.80 43.19 -7.10
C SER A 772 -41.78 42.14 -8.22
N GLY A 773 -42.56 41.06 -7.98
CA GLY A 773 -43.44 40.53 -9.02
C GLY A 773 -43.48 39.01 -9.19
N ALA A 774 -44.45 38.38 -8.52
CA ALA A 774 -44.82 36.97 -8.63
C ALA A 774 -45.22 36.53 -10.06
N GLY A 775 -45.17 35.21 -10.33
CA GLY A 775 -45.90 34.66 -11.49
C GLY A 775 -45.58 33.21 -11.83
N SER A 776 -46.52 32.32 -11.51
CA SER A 776 -46.46 30.87 -11.69
C SER A 776 -46.64 30.37 -13.14
N ARG A 777 -46.26 29.10 -13.35
CA ARG A 777 -46.81 28.05 -14.25
C ARG A 777 -46.08 27.73 -15.57
N HIS A 778 -45.56 26.49 -15.57
CA HIS A 778 -45.67 25.43 -16.59
C HIS A 778 -46.01 25.81 -18.05
N ARG A 779 -45.11 25.51 -19.00
CA ARG A 779 -45.20 24.34 -19.92
C ARG A 779 -44.05 24.30 -20.94
N SER A 780 -43.50 23.09 -21.10
CA SER A 780 -42.95 22.43 -22.31
C SER A 780 -42.63 23.25 -23.57
N ARG A 781 -41.38 23.15 -24.07
CA ARG A 781 -40.95 22.36 -25.26
C ARG A 781 -39.57 22.81 -25.77
N ARG A 782 -38.75 21.80 -26.11
CA ARG A 782 -37.74 21.70 -27.20
C ARG A 782 -36.72 22.83 -27.43
N GLY A 783 -35.45 22.45 -27.41
CA GLY A 783 -34.32 23.14 -28.08
C GLY A 783 -33.00 22.54 -27.59
N SER A 784 -32.47 21.51 -28.25
CA SER A 784 -31.25 21.61 -29.08
C SER A 784 -30.12 22.42 -28.45
N VAL A 785 -29.14 21.74 -27.83
CA VAL A 785 -27.78 22.27 -27.71
C VAL A 785 -26.84 21.13 -28.06
N GLY A 786 -26.13 21.30 -29.18
CA GLY A 786 -25.00 20.46 -29.54
C GLY A 786 -23.87 20.68 -28.54
N GLY A 787 -23.49 19.62 -27.84
CA GLY A 787 -22.26 19.57 -27.06
C GLY A 787 -21.14 19.04 -27.96
N VAL A 788 -20.22 19.92 -28.33
CA VAL A 788 -18.92 19.55 -28.87
C VAL A 788 -18.13 18.88 -27.75
N VAL A 789 -17.94 17.57 -27.83
CA VAL A 789 -16.97 16.85 -26.98
C VAL A 789 -15.61 16.96 -27.68
N ALA A 790 -14.75 17.82 -27.14
CA ALA A 790 -13.35 17.86 -27.51
C ALA A 790 -12.65 16.63 -26.91
N ALA A 791 -12.31 15.67 -27.75
CA ALA A 791 -11.39 14.59 -27.43
C ALA A 791 -9.96 15.16 -27.40
N HIS A 792 -9.33 15.22 -26.23
CA HIS A 792 -7.89 15.39 -26.15
C HIS A 792 -7.23 14.02 -26.31
N ALA A 793 -6.74 13.76 -27.52
CA ALA A 793 -5.72 12.75 -27.77
C ALA A 793 -4.38 13.33 -27.31
N VAL A 794 -3.79 12.75 -26.28
CA VAL A 794 -2.40 13.04 -25.89
C VAL A 794 -1.51 12.06 -26.66
N SER A 795 -0.61 12.58 -27.49
CA SER A 795 0.36 11.79 -28.24
C SER A 795 1.46 11.27 -27.30
N ALA A 796 2.03 10.11 -27.63
CA ALA A 796 3.05 9.42 -26.84
C ALA A 796 4.41 10.17 -26.72
N GLU A 797 4.53 11.38 -27.26
CA GLU A 797 5.74 12.21 -27.15
C GLU A 797 5.75 13.15 -25.93
N GLU A 798 4.59 13.49 -25.34
CA GLU A 798 4.54 14.41 -24.18
C GLU A 798 4.84 13.74 -22.83
N VAL A 799 4.82 12.41 -22.75
CA VAL A 799 5.14 11.67 -21.51
C VAL A 799 6.66 11.58 -21.27
N LEU A 800 7.48 11.71 -22.32
CA LEU A 800 8.93 11.48 -22.23
C LEU A 800 9.75 12.70 -21.75
N HIS A 801 9.12 13.86 -21.51
CA HIS A 801 9.83 15.06 -21.03
C HIS A 801 9.68 15.33 -19.52
N SER A 802 8.95 14.48 -18.78
CA SER A 802 8.70 14.65 -17.33
C SER A 802 9.56 13.75 -16.42
N LEU A 803 10.38 12.87 -16.98
CA LEU A 803 11.34 12.05 -16.23
C LEU A 803 12.76 12.43 -16.69
N GLY A 804 13.40 13.32 -15.93
CA GLY A 804 14.77 13.72 -16.17
C GLY A 804 15.74 12.56 -16.02
N GLY A 805 16.24 12.07 -17.16
CA GLY A 805 17.32 11.08 -17.22
C GLY A 805 17.75 10.87 -18.66
N THR A 806 18.93 11.37 -19.02
CA THR A 806 19.57 11.11 -20.32
C THR A 806 19.93 9.62 -20.45
N PRO A 807 19.66 8.96 -21.59
CA PRO A 807 20.05 7.57 -21.77
C PRO A 807 21.56 7.48 -22.04
N LYS A 808 22.31 6.83 -21.16
CA LYS A 808 23.62 6.26 -21.51
C LYS A 808 23.39 4.95 -22.24
N LYS A 809 23.94 4.85 -23.45
CA LYS A 809 24.00 3.62 -24.26
C LYS A 809 24.73 2.51 -23.50
N GLY A 810 24.13 1.32 -23.52
CA GLY A 810 24.80 0.03 -23.27
C GLY A 810 24.73 -0.46 -21.83
N GLN A 811 23.64 -1.16 -21.49
CA GLN A 811 23.63 -2.48 -20.83
C GLN A 811 22.20 -3.02 -20.80
#